data_AF-A0A8J1T8M4-F1
#
_entry.id   AF-A0A8J1T8M4-F1
#
_cell.length_a   1.000
_cell.length_b   1.000
_cell.length_c   1.000
_cell.angle_alpha   90.00
_cell.angle_beta   90.00
_cell.angle_gamma   90.00
#
_symmetry.space_group_name_H-M   'P 1'
#
loop_
_entity.id
_entity.type
_entity.pdbx_description
1 polymer ?
#
loop_
_entity_poly.entity_id
_entity_poly.type
_entity_poly.pdbx_seq_one_letter_code
_entity_poly.pdbx_strand_id
1 'polypeptide(L)'
;MDNLDFKLNFLSLILCVGIGACMGQVTLRAEFSMVGISGNIDFTEDGSDITIATSLQGVTEDMQWEIHEYPVDWDKAEHCSDSVLGSRFQDTDGNLTDQYGVITAANQNSISVSNTVLKLSTTDASIAGRSVLVYTPSMRACATINNINGYYTAMATFPASIGGRVVFRQANQTNAEMSILSELFFIDGTSVAINGTTTQLEIYTGSVSADLGESVAVADRCTNIGSIFNPSGATGNNVPGVVGPVSVDVSEPTSKTFQNNNAKISLTGTNSIVGKSLVVVSGGTVIACANIIAIESKTVMATFDMDGVKGSVSFTQASPFDVTHTNIEFTGLQSLAGGFHIHLYPVPPRFTEDATQCSSASVAGHFNPFGISSYPAPGSGTNDQYEIGDLSGKYGNILASQSNVTSSFTDWNMPLWGVNSIIGRSVVIHKANDGSRWVCASIGYPGDVRTAKVTFTYPVIGHMIFREPMNEPLGQTTVYVELMYGNGETPSVDHKWHVHVDPIKADFMSDTGRCASCQGHYNPYSVDLSATYSSCSSSNQLRCEVGDLSGKHGKIGIGNSGSGLWYHNFYTDIDLPLNGPQSIVGRSVTIHAKDSGASRLACANIHLENAVKVRVSTWVTSPPDGEVAIEQSTLFDPTILSVGFTGLAQEISSYHVHEFSINGDEEVECSGASVGGHFNPFQVSTFPAAGTGTTDEYEIGDLSGKFGGVTNLNTYDATLSDFNLPVSGPQSIVGRSIVLHKTTDGSRVTCGNIENVLPSGSQLITATAKFEGTVEGKIEFSQVKYSDGTLGNTNIEVLLEYAVSSNQTTGHNWHVHVYQQEDGESSTCTSNGGHYNPFLVAIDVSTFIF
;
A
#
# COMPACT_ATOMS: atom_id res chain seq x y z
N MET A 1 -19.04 -6.13 -19.58
CA MET A 1 -20.08 -7.11 -19.97
C MET A 1 -19.65 -8.43 -19.35
N ASP A 2 -20.22 -8.97 -18.29
CA ASP A 2 -21.42 -8.64 -17.52
C ASP A 2 -21.19 -9.02 -16.04
N ASN A 3 -21.93 -8.31 -15.19
CA ASN A 3 -22.06 -8.46 -13.74
C ASN A 3 -22.24 -9.92 -13.28
N LEU A 4 -21.53 -10.32 -12.22
CA LEU A 4 -21.98 -11.37 -11.31
C LEU A 4 -22.39 -10.75 -9.97
N ASP A 5 -23.71 -10.73 -9.77
CA ASP A 5 -24.40 -10.34 -8.54
C ASP A 5 -24.02 -11.27 -7.38
N PHE A 6 -23.50 -10.70 -6.29
CA PHE A 6 -23.40 -11.34 -4.99
C PHE A 6 -24.76 -11.27 -4.29
N LYS A 7 -25.45 -12.41 -4.17
CA LYS A 7 -26.62 -12.57 -3.28
C LYS A 7 -26.19 -13.29 -2.01
N LEU A 8 -26.02 -12.55 -0.91
CA LEU A 8 -25.99 -13.12 0.43
C LEU A 8 -27.41 -13.21 0.98
N ASN A 9 -27.78 -14.39 1.49
CA ASN A 9 -29.08 -14.70 2.08
C ASN A 9 -29.26 -13.98 3.43
N PHE A 10 -30.25 -13.07 3.51
CA PHE A 10 -30.88 -12.67 4.77
C PHE A 10 -32.29 -13.26 4.82
N LEU A 11 -32.47 -14.27 5.68
CA LEU A 11 -33.78 -14.85 5.98
C LEU A 11 -34.29 -14.25 7.30
N SER A 12 -35.11 -13.20 7.21
CA SER A 12 -36.04 -12.83 8.27
C SER A 12 -37.31 -12.31 7.61
N LEU A 13 -38.27 -13.22 7.45
CA LEU A 13 -39.58 -12.97 6.85
C LEU A 13 -40.55 -12.52 7.95
N ILE A 14 -40.81 -11.22 8.06
CA ILE A 14 -41.98 -10.70 8.79
C ILE A 14 -43.07 -10.36 7.77
N LEU A 15 -44.25 -10.92 8.03
CA LEU A 15 -45.44 -10.93 7.21
C LEU A 15 -46.14 -9.56 7.22
N CYS A 16 -45.99 -8.75 6.17
CA CYS A 16 -46.88 -7.60 5.91
C CYS A 16 -47.88 -7.95 4.80
N VAL A 17 -49.13 -8.20 5.19
CA VAL A 17 -50.28 -8.23 4.28
C VAL A 17 -51.07 -6.93 4.47
N GLY A 18 -51.17 -6.10 3.44
CA GLY A 18 -52.10 -4.96 3.41
C GLY A 18 -51.59 -3.78 2.60
N ILE A 19 -52.32 -3.41 1.55
CA ILE A 19 -51.98 -2.39 0.56
C ILE A 19 -52.00 -0.98 1.19
N GLY A 20 -50.82 -0.40 1.31
CA GLY A 20 -50.56 1.01 1.54
C GLY A 20 -49.07 1.23 1.26
N ALA A 21 -48.71 2.16 0.39
CA ALA A 21 -47.31 2.48 0.17
C ALA A 21 -46.68 2.87 1.53
N CYS A 22 -45.75 2.05 2.06
CA CYS A 22 -44.95 2.45 3.21
C CYS A 22 -44.23 3.73 2.84
N MET A 23 -44.61 4.84 3.48
CA MET A 23 -43.78 6.03 3.54
C MET A 23 -42.42 5.60 4.13
N GLY A 24 -41.33 6.11 3.56
CA GLY A 24 -39.97 5.61 3.78
C GLY A 24 -39.53 5.67 5.24
N GLN A 25 -39.61 4.55 5.93
CA GLN A 25 -39.05 4.33 7.27
C GLN A 25 -37.53 4.50 7.22
N VAL A 26 -36.99 5.41 8.04
CA VAL A 26 -35.54 5.59 8.21
C VAL A 26 -35.11 4.74 9.40
N THR A 27 -34.07 3.92 9.21
CA THR A 27 -33.44 3.14 10.29
C THR A 27 -31.96 3.50 10.36
N LEU A 28 -31.53 3.93 11.55
CA LEU A 28 -30.14 4.16 11.89
C LEU A 28 -29.69 3.13 12.91
N ARG A 29 -28.43 2.74 12.86
CA ARG A 29 -27.84 1.71 13.72
C ARG A 29 -26.47 2.17 14.21
N ALA A 30 -26.26 2.03 15.52
CA ALA A 30 -24.94 2.11 16.14
C ALA A 30 -24.49 0.70 16.51
N GLU A 31 -23.45 0.17 15.83
CA GLU A 31 -22.90 -1.16 16.10
C GLU A 31 -21.66 -1.08 16.97
N PHE A 32 -21.68 -1.82 18.07
CA PHE A 32 -20.62 -1.87 19.07
C PHE A 32 -19.75 -3.12 18.88
N SER A 33 -18.44 -2.92 18.96
CA SER A 33 -17.42 -3.95 19.15
C SER A 33 -16.25 -3.27 19.86
N MET A 34 -16.43 -2.96 21.15
CA MET A 34 -15.43 -2.24 21.93
C MET A 34 -15.44 -2.61 23.41
N VAL A 35 -14.26 -2.73 24.03
CA VAL A 35 -14.06 -2.96 25.48
C VAL A 35 -14.94 -4.07 26.08
N GLY A 36 -15.17 -5.14 25.31
CA GLY A 36 -16.02 -6.27 25.71
C GLY A 36 -17.52 -6.07 25.50
N ILE A 37 -17.95 -4.90 25.01
CA ILE A 37 -19.33 -4.59 24.62
C ILE A 37 -19.51 -4.82 23.11
N SER A 38 -20.45 -5.68 22.77
CA SER A 38 -20.79 -5.98 21.38
C SER A 38 -22.30 -5.90 21.13
N GLY A 39 -22.72 -5.82 19.86
CA GLY A 39 -24.13 -5.76 19.47
C GLY A 39 -24.49 -4.42 18.86
N ASN A 40 -25.74 -3.97 19.02
CA ASN A 40 -26.18 -2.72 18.40
C ASN A 40 -27.26 -1.96 19.18
N ILE A 41 -27.46 -0.70 18.79
CA ILE A 41 -28.61 0.13 19.16
C ILE A 41 -29.23 0.65 17.85
N ASP A 42 -30.49 0.30 17.61
CA ASP A 42 -31.28 0.70 16.46
C ASP A 42 -32.21 1.87 16.80
N PHE A 43 -32.27 2.84 15.89
CA PHE A 43 -33.20 3.96 15.92
C PHE A 43 -34.06 3.85 14.66
N THR A 44 -35.38 3.74 14.84
CA THR A 44 -36.32 3.54 13.73
C THR A 44 -37.41 4.61 13.76
N GLU A 45 -37.56 5.34 12.67
CA GLU A 45 -38.61 6.35 12.50
C GLU A 45 -39.90 5.72 11.96
N ASP A 46 -41.01 5.84 12.69
CA ASP A 46 -42.37 5.49 12.24
C ASP A 46 -43.30 6.68 12.44
N GLY A 47 -43.54 7.43 11.35
CA GLY A 47 -44.28 8.68 11.42
C GLY A 47 -43.50 9.76 12.18
N SER A 48 -44.04 10.25 13.31
CA SER A 48 -43.36 11.19 14.21
C SER A 48 -42.64 10.52 15.38
N ASP A 49 -42.84 9.22 15.54
CA ASP A 49 -42.36 8.47 16.69
C ASP A 49 -41.07 7.74 16.32
N ILE A 50 -40.08 7.85 17.19
CA ILE A 50 -38.82 7.13 17.06
C ILE A 50 -38.84 5.98 18.03
N THR A 51 -38.60 4.77 17.54
CA THR A 51 -38.35 3.60 18.37
C THR A 51 -36.84 3.41 18.52
N ILE A 52 -36.36 3.35 19.76
CA ILE A 52 -34.96 3.02 20.08
C ILE A 52 -34.93 1.60 20.60
N ALA A 53 -34.25 0.67 19.94
CA ALA A 53 -34.11 -0.72 20.36
C ALA A 53 -32.64 -1.04 20.63
N THR A 54 -32.32 -1.44 21.86
CA THR A 54 -30.98 -1.93 22.23
C THR A 54 -30.90 -3.43 21.99
N SER A 55 -29.69 -3.93 21.68
CA SER A 55 -29.32 -5.35 21.64
C SER A 55 -27.82 -5.47 21.91
N LEU A 56 -27.41 -5.21 23.15
CA LEU A 56 -26.01 -5.21 23.58
C LEU A 56 -25.67 -6.45 24.40
N GLN A 57 -24.48 -7.00 24.19
CA GLN A 57 -23.86 -8.05 24.98
C GLN A 57 -22.70 -7.48 25.80
N GLY A 58 -22.29 -8.18 26.86
CA GLY A 58 -21.19 -7.75 27.73
C GLY A 58 -21.55 -6.69 28.77
N VAL A 59 -22.81 -6.25 28.85
CA VAL A 59 -23.26 -5.31 29.90
C VAL A 59 -23.37 -6.04 31.24
N THR A 60 -22.38 -5.83 32.12
CA THR A 60 -22.32 -6.45 33.45
C THR A 60 -22.77 -5.52 34.59
N GLU A 61 -22.85 -4.21 34.32
CA GLU A 61 -23.19 -3.16 35.26
C GLU A 61 -24.17 -2.17 34.59
N ASP A 62 -24.82 -1.33 35.38
CA ASP A 62 -25.70 -0.28 34.85
C ASP A 62 -24.89 0.76 34.07
N MET A 63 -25.19 0.93 32.79
CA MET A 63 -24.47 1.81 31.89
C MET A 63 -25.26 3.08 31.60
N GLN A 64 -24.55 4.20 31.72
CA GLN A 64 -24.99 5.47 31.16
C GLN A 64 -24.80 5.43 29.66
N TRP A 65 -25.62 6.20 28.94
CA TRP A 65 -25.56 6.33 27.50
C TRP A 65 -25.99 7.72 27.06
N GLU A 66 -25.23 8.26 26.10
CA GLU A 66 -25.33 9.62 25.61
C GLU A 66 -25.02 9.67 24.10
N ILE A 67 -25.59 10.63 23.39
CA ILE A 67 -25.23 10.95 22.00
C ILE A 67 -24.19 12.06 22.01
N HIS A 68 -23.10 11.89 21.25
CA HIS A 68 -22.03 12.88 21.10
C HIS A 68 -21.98 13.45 19.68
N GLU A 69 -21.31 14.58 19.51
CA GLU A 69 -21.36 15.35 18.28
C GLU A 69 -20.75 14.67 17.05
N TYR A 70 -19.64 13.94 17.21
CA TYR A 70 -18.81 13.44 16.11
C TYR A 70 -18.87 11.91 15.96
N PRO A 71 -18.67 11.38 14.74
CA PRO A 71 -18.51 9.94 14.54
C PRO A 71 -17.23 9.42 15.22
N VAL A 72 -17.19 8.12 15.48
CA VAL A 72 -16.00 7.44 16.01
C VAL A 72 -14.89 7.47 14.97
N ASP A 73 -13.70 7.90 15.39
CA ASP A 73 -12.47 7.87 14.61
C ASP A 73 -11.60 6.68 15.06
N TRP A 74 -11.63 5.60 14.29
CA TRP A 74 -10.95 4.32 14.61
C TRP A 74 -9.42 4.36 14.48
N ASP A 75 -8.83 5.47 14.06
CA ASP A 75 -7.37 5.63 14.03
C ASP A 75 -6.78 6.20 15.34
N LYS A 76 -7.62 6.67 16.28
CA LYS A 76 -7.21 7.36 17.52
C LYS A 76 -7.28 6.50 18.78
N ALA A 77 -6.16 6.16 19.42
CA ALA A 77 -6.14 5.28 20.61
C ALA A 77 -7.24 5.50 21.68
N GLU A 78 -7.63 6.74 21.97
CA GLU A 78 -8.75 7.06 22.88
C GLU A 78 -10.06 7.40 22.12
N HIS A 79 -10.52 6.46 21.29
CA HIS A 79 -11.63 6.62 20.33
C HIS A 79 -12.92 7.19 20.94
N CYS A 80 -13.21 6.88 22.21
CA CYS A 80 -14.45 7.29 22.90
C CYS A 80 -14.26 8.43 23.92
N SER A 81 -13.13 9.12 23.89
CA SER A 81 -12.90 10.30 24.71
C SER A 81 -13.76 11.48 24.24
N ASP A 82 -14.09 12.39 25.15
CA ASP A 82 -14.83 13.61 24.80
C ASP A 82 -14.03 14.51 23.84
N SER A 83 -12.69 14.44 23.86
CA SER A 83 -11.82 15.13 22.90
C SER A 83 -11.95 14.59 21.47
N VAL A 84 -12.38 13.33 21.28
CA VAL A 84 -12.53 12.71 19.95
C VAL A 84 -13.99 12.80 19.49
N LEU A 85 -14.94 12.49 20.39
CA LEU A 85 -16.38 12.47 20.07
C LEU A 85 -17.05 13.85 20.15
N GLY A 86 -16.38 14.83 20.76
CA GLY A 86 -16.95 16.15 21.03
C GLY A 86 -17.86 16.17 22.25
N SER A 87 -18.51 17.32 22.46
CA SER A 87 -19.51 17.47 23.51
C SER A 87 -20.69 16.54 23.31
N ARG A 88 -21.41 16.30 24.41
CA ARG A 88 -22.73 15.68 24.37
C ARG A 88 -23.64 16.51 23.46
N PHE A 89 -24.28 15.84 22.50
CA PHE A 89 -25.14 16.45 21.51
C PHE A 89 -26.40 17.02 22.15
N GLN A 90 -26.52 18.34 22.23
CA GLN A 90 -27.66 19.08 22.83
C GLN A 90 -27.93 18.65 24.28
N ASP A 91 -27.67 19.54 25.25
CA ASP A 91 -27.68 19.21 26.69
C ASP A 91 -28.93 18.47 27.22
N THR A 92 -30.10 18.67 26.61
CA THR A 92 -31.33 17.97 26.98
C THR A 92 -31.59 16.69 26.18
N ASP A 93 -31.14 16.62 24.92
CA ASP A 93 -31.61 15.63 23.95
C ASP A 93 -30.60 14.49 23.73
N GLY A 94 -29.31 14.76 24.00
CA GLY A 94 -28.24 13.77 23.93
C GLY A 94 -28.09 12.95 25.21
N ASN A 95 -28.68 13.35 26.34
CA ASN A 95 -28.64 12.52 27.56
C ASN A 95 -29.76 11.46 27.52
N LEU A 96 -29.48 10.34 26.88
CA LEU A 96 -30.44 9.23 26.78
C LEU A 96 -30.70 8.59 28.14
N THR A 97 -29.76 8.68 29.08
CA THR A 97 -29.93 8.12 30.43
C THR A 97 -30.97 8.86 31.24
N ASP A 98 -30.91 10.19 31.25
CA ASP A 98 -31.90 11.00 31.99
C ASP A 98 -33.31 10.83 31.39
N GLN A 99 -33.40 10.60 30.08
CA GLN A 99 -34.67 10.46 29.37
C GLN A 99 -35.27 9.04 29.47
N TYR A 100 -34.45 8.00 29.34
CA TYR A 100 -34.90 6.62 29.14
C TYR A 100 -34.42 5.64 30.22
N GLY A 101 -33.62 6.12 31.16
CA GLY A 101 -32.95 5.30 32.17
C GLY A 101 -31.67 4.65 31.66
N VAL A 102 -31.02 3.90 32.55
CA VAL A 102 -29.76 3.19 32.27
C VAL A 102 -29.99 1.93 31.43
N ILE A 103 -28.95 1.53 30.70
CA ILE A 103 -28.87 0.20 30.09
C ILE A 103 -28.39 -0.77 31.16
N THR A 104 -29.13 -1.86 31.35
CA THR A 104 -28.89 -2.91 32.35
C THR A 104 -28.90 -4.27 31.66
N ALA A 105 -28.40 -5.31 32.32
CA ALA A 105 -28.50 -6.68 31.80
C ALA A 105 -29.96 -7.15 31.55
N ALA A 106 -30.95 -6.56 32.22
CA ALA A 106 -32.35 -6.98 32.13
C ALA A 106 -33.15 -6.32 30.99
N ASN A 107 -32.72 -5.16 30.50
CA ASN A 107 -33.43 -4.37 29.48
C ASN A 107 -32.69 -4.29 28.14
N GLN A 108 -31.66 -5.12 27.94
CA GLN A 108 -30.84 -5.17 26.72
C GLN A 108 -31.63 -5.40 25.44
N ASN A 109 -32.85 -5.96 25.48
CA ASN A 109 -33.58 -6.44 24.29
C ASN A 109 -34.90 -5.70 23.97
N SER A 110 -35.30 -4.68 24.74
CA SER A 110 -36.68 -4.17 24.59
C SER A 110 -36.98 -2.82 25.26
N ILE A 111 -36.04 -1.88 25.29
CA ILE A 111 -36.50 -0.49 25.37
C ILE A 111 -37.13 -0.22 24.00
N SER A 112 -38.38 0.25 23.97
CA SER A 112 -39.07 0.74 22.77
C SER A 112 -39.90 1.90 23.29
N VAL A 113 -39.32 3.09 23.19
CA VAL A 113 -39.91 4.32 23.71
C VAL A 113 -40.15 5.23 22.53
N SER A 114 -41.38 5.70 22.35
CA SER A 114 -41.68 6.71 21.35
C SER A 114 -41.07 8.03 21.75
N ASN A 115 -40.09 8.47 20.96
CA ASN A 115 -39.40 9.74 21.15
C ASN A 115 -39.80 10.69 20.01
N THR A 116 -40.23 11.91 20.37
CA THR A 116 -40.64 12.96 19.42
C THR A 116 -39.58 14.07 19.29
N VAL A 117 -38.56 14.05 20.15
CA VAL A 117 -37.50 15.04 20.27
C VAL A 117 -36.35 14.73 19.31
N LEU A 118 -35.86 13.49 19.33
CA LEU A 118 -34.81 13.05 18.40
C LEU A 118 -35.30 13.21 16.95
N LYS A 119 -34.33 13.31 16.03
CA LYS A 119 -34.56 13.39 14.59
C LYS A 119 -33.60 12.44 13.91
N LEU A 120 -34.10 11.53 13.06
CA LEU A 120 -33.26 10.62 12.27
C LEU A 120 -33.00 11.19 10.88
N SER A 121 -33.89 12.06 10.42
CA SER A 121 -33.82 12.68 9.12
C SER A 121 -34.46 14.07 9.13
N THR A 122 -34.13 14.88 8.11
CA THR A 122 -34.75 16.16 7.70
C THR A 122 -34.48 17.44 8.51
N THR A 123 -33.47 17.48 9.40
CA THR A 123 -33.09 18.71 10.16
C THR A 123 -31.62 18.75 10.60
N ASP A 124 -31.10 19.94 10.93
CA ASP A 124 -29.76 20.15 11.54
C ASP A 124 -29.59 19.42 12.89
N ALA A 125 -30.72 19.02 13.50
CA ALA A 125 -30.76 18.27 14.75
C ALA A 125 -30.74 16.73 14.55
N SER A 126 -30.50 16.26 13.32
CA SER A 126 -30.41 14.83 13.03
C SER A 126 -29.27 14.17 13.82
N ILE A 127 -29.50 12.94 14.28
CA ILE A 127 -28.48 12.10 14.95
C ILE A 127 -27.67 11.23 13.97
N ALA A 128 -28.03 11.21 12.69
CA ALA A 128 -27.28 10.46 11.69
C ALA A 128 -25.83 10.98 11.60
N GLY A 129 -24.86 10.06 11.55
CA GLY A 129 -23.43 10.37 11.48
C GLY A 129 -22.78 10.80 12.81
N ARG A 130 -23.56 10.88 13.89
CA ARG A 130 -23.08 11.13 15.26
C ARG A 130 -22.65 9.83 15.93
N SER A 131 -22.23 9.87 17.20
CA SER A 131 -21.90 8.66 17.96
C SER A 131 -22.79 8.48 19.17
N VAL A 132 -23.02 7.22 19.56
CA VAL A 132 -23.52 6.86 20.88
C VAL A 132 -22.33 6.46 21.74
N LEU A 133 -22.21 7.06 22.91
CA LEU A 133 -21.32 6.64 23.98
C LEU A 133 -22.14 5.85 25.00
N VAL A 134 -21.64 4.69 25.41
CA VAL A 134 -22.15 3.88 26.53
C VAL A 134 -21.01 3.71 27.53
N TYR A 135 -21.24 4.04 28.80
CA TYR A 135 -20.14 4.12 29.76
C TYR A 135 -20.55 3.84 31.21
N THR A 136 -19.52 3.47 31.99
CA THR A 136 -19.50 3.45 33.46
C THR A 136 -18.34 4.34 33.92
N PRO A 137 -18.13 4.55 35.24
CA PRO A 137 -16.95 5.26 35.72
C PRO A 137 -15.60 4.62 35.33
N SER A 138 -15.58 3.34 34.95
CA SER A 138 -14.38 2.56 34.65
C SER A 138 -14.23 2.15 33.19
N MET A 139 -15.26 2.33 32.34
CA MET A 139 -15.27 1.84 30.96
C MET A 139 -16.08 2.78 30.05
N ARG A 140 -15.63 2.95 28.81
CA ARG A 140 -16.30 3.74 27.77
C ARG A 140 -16.29 2.96 26.45
N ALA A 141 -17.45 2.71 25.88
CA ALA A 141 -17.64 2.09 24.57
C ALA A 141 -18.44 3.04 23.68
N CYS A 142 -18.11 3.15 22.40
CA CYS A 142 -18.82 4.04 21.49
C CYS A 142 -18.99 3.44 20.10
N ALA A 143 -20.00 3.93 19.39
CA ALA A 143 -20.32 3.51 18.04
C ALA A 143 -20.95 4.65 17.23
N THR A 144 -20.60 4.76 15.95
CA THR A 144 -21.20 5.74 15.03
C THR A 144 -22.61 5.29 14.64
N ILE A 145 -23.56 6.24 14.65
CA ILE A 145 -24.96 6.08 14.24
C ILE A 145 -25.04 6.17 12.72
N ASN A 146 -25.08 5.02 12.06
CA ASN A 146 -25.04 4.90 10.60
C ASN A 146 -26.40 4.48 10.03
N ASN A 147 -26.74 4.93 8.83
CA ASN A 147 -27.87 4.42 8.07
C ASN A 147 -27.61 2.98 7.60
N ILE A 148 -28.59 2.09 7.78
CA ILE A 148 -28.45 0.67 7.43
C ILE A 148 -28.27 0.41 5.92
N ASN A 149 -28.65 1.37 5.07
CA ASN A 149 -28.49 1.28 3.62
C ASN A 149 -27.08 1.67 3.15
N GLY A 150 -26.19 2.09 4.07
CA GLY A 150 -24.84 2.57 3.79
C GLY A 150 -24.79 4.02 3.33
N TYR A 151 -23.61 4.46 2.92
CA TYR A 151 -23.32 5.84 2.55
C TYR A 151 -22.53 5.95 1.25
N TYR A 152 -22.82 7.01 0.48
CA TYR A 152 -21.84 7.60 -0.41
C TYR A 152 -20.95 8.54 0.42
N THR A 153 -19.63 8.48 0.20
CA THR A 153 -18.67 9.33 0.91
C THR A 153 -17.83 10.10 -0.10
N ALA A 154 -17.60 11.39 0.16
CA ALA A 154 -16.66 12.22 -0.57
C ALA A 154 -15.79 13.00 0.41
N MET A 155 -14.57 13.36 -0.01
CA MET A 155 -13.62 14.08 0.83
C MET A 155 -12.95 15.21 0.04
N ALA A 156 -12.68 16.31 0.73
CA ALA A 156 -11.81 17.38 0.27
C ALA A 156 -10.66 17.55 1.26
N THR A 157 -9.43 17.27 0.82
CA THR A 157 -8.21 17.43 1.63
C THR A 157 -7.53 18.75 1.25
N PHE A 158 -7.27 19.60 2.25
CA PHE A 158 -6.59 20.87 2.09
C PHE A 158 -5.12 20.69 2.48
N PRO A 159 -4.17 20.86 1.54
CA PRO A 159 -2.75 20.66 1.82
C PRO A 159 -1.97 21.98 1.97
N ALA A 160 -2.57 23.15 1.68
CA ALA A 160 -1.85 24.42 1.61
C ALA A 160 -2.67 25.59 2.18
N SER A 161 -2.00 26.49 2.91
CA SER A 161 -2.58 27.61 3.71
C SER A 161 -3.50 27.15 4.84
N ILE A 162 -4.46 26.28 4.51
CA ILE A 162 -5.25 25.50 5.45
C ILE A 162 -4.88 24.03 5.27
N GLY A 163 -4.72 23.35 6.40
CA GLY A 163 -4.47 21.92 6.52
C GLY A 163 -5.72 21.22 7.01
N GLY A 164 -5.88 19.96 6.62
CA GLY A 164 -6.93 19.07 7.14
C GLY A 164 -7.92 18.63 6.07
N ARG A 165 -9.10 18.19 6.49
CA ARG A 165 -10.09 17.57 5.59
C ARG A 165 -11.51 17.98 5.90
N VAL A 166 -12.35 17.93 4.87
CA VAL A 166 -13.80 18.00 4.97
C VAL A 166 -14.39 16.76 4.33
N VAL A 167 -15.20 16.03 5.08
CA VAL A 167 -15.83 14.79 4.66
C VAL A 167 -17.33 15.02 4.52
N PHE A 168 -17.87 14.57 3.39
CA PHE A 168 -19.29 14.57 3.08
C PHE A 168 -19.77 13.11 3.09
N ARG A 169 -20.78 12.78 3.90
CA ARG A 169 -21.43 11.47 3.86
C ARG A 169 -22.91 11.61 3.63
N GLN A 170 -23.41 11.01 2.56
CA GLN A 170 -24.81 11.00 2.18
C GLN A 170 -25.34 9.56 2.25
N ALA A 171 -26.41 9.32 3.02
CA ALA A 171 -26.99 7.98 3.11
C ALA A 171 -27.48 7.49 1.73
N ASN A 172 -27.40 6.19 1.48
CA ASN A 172 -27.85 5.61 0.21
C ASN A 172 -29.38 5.39 0.20
N GLN A 173 -30.13 6.50 0.22
CA GLN A 173 -31.59 6.52 0.20
C GLN A 173 -32.10 7.75 -0.57
N THR A 174 -33.33 7.66 -1.09
CA THR A 174 -33.96 8.78 -1.79
C THR A 174 -34.14 9.97 -0.84
N ASN A 175 -33.72 11.18 -1.26
CA ASN A 175 -33.71 12.40 -0.43
C ASN A 175 -32.88 12.29 0.87
N ALA A 176 -31.83 11.47 0.86
CA ALA A 176 -30.90 11.36 1.97
C ALA A 176 -30.26 12.68 2.35
N GLU A 177 -30.20 12.94 3.67
CA GLU A 177 -29.39 14.01 4.21
C GLU A 177 -27.89 13.76 4.00
N MET A 178 -27.16 14.87 3.96
CA MET A 178 -25.71 14.89 3.94
C MET A 178 -25.23 15.35 5.31
N SER A 179 -24.29 14.60 5.88
CA SER A 179 -23.47 15.01 7.02
C SER A 179 -22.15 15.56 6.50
N ILE A 180 -21.67 16.64 7.10
CA ILE A 180 -20.43 17.31 6.74
C ILE A 180 -19.58 17.43 8.00
N LEU A 181 -18.44 16.75 8.02
CA LEU A 181 -17.46 16.81 9.09
C LEU A 181 -16.22 17.55 8.59
N SER A 182 -15.82 18.62 9.27
CA SER A 182 -14.60 19.37 8.94
C SER A 182 -13.61 19.41 10.10
N GLU A 183 -12.34 19.17 9.78
CA GLU A 183 -11.20 19.24 10.68
C GLU A 183 -10.15 20.11 9.98
N LEU A 184 -10.11 21.42 10.28
CA LEU A 184 -9.31 22.39 9.54
C LEU A 184 -8.43 23.24 10.48
N PHE A 185 -7.22 23.55 10.05
CA PHE A 185 -6.29 24.42 10.78
C PHE A 185 -5.40 25.24 9.84
N PHE A 186 -4.83 26.34 10.33
CA PHE A 186 -3.85 27.13 9.58
C PHE A 186 -2.47 26.45 9.58
N ILE A 187 -1.93 26.19 8.39
CA ILE A 187 -0.62 25.55 8.21
C ILE A 187 0.54 26.48 8.61
N ASP A 188 0.36 27.78 8.43
CA ASP A 188 1.35 28.79 8.83
C ASP A 188 1.31 29.10 10.35
N GLY A 189 0.44 28.42 11.11
CA GLY A 189 0.29 28.62 12.54
C GLY A 189 -0.22 30.01 12.94
N THR A 190 -0.67 30.83 11.98
CA THR A 190 -1.27 32.13 12.25
C THR A 190 -2.79 32.02 12.20
N SER A 191 -3.49 32.46 13.24
CA SER A 191 -4.91 32.76 13.04
C SER A 191 -4.98 34.00 12.16
N VAL A 192 -5.65 33.88 11.01
CA VAL A 192 -6.18 35.08 10.36
C VAL A 192 -7.36 35.53 11.23
N ALA A 193 -7.06 36.19 12.35
CA ALA A 193 -8.04 36.94 13.12
C ALA A 193 -8.46 38.15 12.28
N ILE A 194 -9.24 37.92 11.22
CA ILE A 194 -10.04 38.99 10.64
C ILE A 194 -11.13 39.28 11.68
N ASN A 195 -10.81 40.16 12.63
CA ASN A 195 -11.65 40.50 13.76
C ASN A 195 -13.11 40.72 13.33
N GLY A 196 -13.99 39.79 13.71
CA GLY A 196 -15.44 39.89 13.52
C GLY A 196 -16.00 39.39 12.19
N THR A 197 -15.23 38.72 11.32
CA THR A 197 -15.78 38.11 10.09
C THR A 197 -15.99 36.60 10.21
N THR A 198 -17.14 36.12 9.74
CA THR A 198 -17.47 34.69 9.67
C THR A 198 -16.62 33.99 8.61
N THR A 199 -15.96 32.89 8.98
CA THR A 199 -15.34 31.95 8.03
C THR A 199 -16.38 30.90 7.64
N GLN A 200 -16.49 30.59 6.35
CA GLN A 200 -17.49 29.68 5.82
C GLN A 200 -16.96 28.81 4.68
N LEU A 201 -17.64 27.69 4.44
CA LEU A 201 -17.42 26.79 3.33
C LEU A 201 -18.32 27.17 2.15
N GLU A 202 -17.72 27.23 0.96
CA GLU A 202 -18.40 27.43 -0.31
C GLU A 202 -17.97 26.36 -1.33
N ILE A 203 -18.85 25.99 -2.25
CA ILE A 203 -18.59 25.01 -3.32
C ILE A 203 -18.61 25.74 -4.65
N TYR A 204 -17.57 25.56 -5.45
CA TYR A 204 -17.37 26.22 -6.73
C TYR A 204 -17.38 25.21 -7.89
N THR A 205 -17.82 25.62 -9.08
CA THR A 205 -18.11 24.71 -10.19
C THR A 205 -16.89 24.02 -10.79
N GLY A 206 -15.73 24.66 -10.74
CA GLY A 206 -14.47 24.15 -11.30
C GLY A 206 -13.69 23.32 -10.30
N SER A 207 -12.79 22.48 -10.80
CA SER A 207 -11.83 21.73 -10.01
C SER A 207 -10.57 22.55 -9.72
N VAL A 208 -9.83 22.14 -8.69
CA VAL A 208 -8.49 22.63 -8.37
C VAL A 208 -7.50 21.87 -9.27
N SER A 209 -7.13 22.48 -10.41
CA SER A 209 -6.17 21.88 -11.36
C SER A 209 -4.79 21.64 -10.74
N ALA A 210 -4.43 22.39 -9.70
CA ALA A 210 -3.16 22.24 -8.98
C ALA A 210 -3.02 20.90 -8.25
N ASP A 211 -4.11 20.14 -8.06
CA ASP A 211 -4.05 18.79 -7.48
C ASP A 211 -4.06 17.69 -8.57
N LEU A 212 -4.33 18.05 -9.83
CA LEU A 212 -4.59 17.11 -10.92
C LEU A 212 -3.55 17.20 -12.06
N GLY A 213 -2.88 18.34 -12.20
CA GLY A 213 -1.89 18.60 -13.25
C GLY A 213 -0.46 18.33 -12.79
N GLU A 214 0.47 18.13 -13.72
CA GLU A 214 1.86 17.79 -13.39
C GLU A 214 2.77 18.99 -13.05
N SER A 215 2.33 20.24 -13.28
CA SER A 215 3.24 21.40 -13.26
C SER A 215 2.68 22.70 -12.68
N VAL A 216 1.49 22.68 -12.06
CA VAL A 216 0.88 23.91 -11.53
C VAL A 216 1.50 24.26 -10.17
N ALA A 217 1.89 25.52 -9.99
CA ALA A 217 2.44 26.02 -8.74
C ALA A 217 1.37 26.11 -7.64
N VAL A 218 1.77 25.87 -6.38
CA VAL A 218 0.88 26.02 -5.21
C VAL A 218 0.32 27.45 -5.10
N ALA A 219 1.06 28.47 -5.54
CA ALA A 219 0.59 29.87 -5.53
C ALA A 219 -0.61 30.13 -6.46
N ASP A 220 -0.77 29.32 -7.50
CA ASP A 220 -1.90 29.39 -8.43
C ASP A 220 -3.07 28.51 -7.98
N ARG A 221 -2.95 27.86 -6.81
CA ARG A 221 -4.04 27.10 -6.18
C ARG A 221 -5.22 28.04 -5.97
N CYS A 222 -6.42 27.55 -6.28
CA CYS A 222 -7.68 28.31 -6.22
C CYS A 222 -7.87 29.37 -7.31
N THR A 223 -6.98 29.45 -8.29
CA THR A 223 -7.27 30.19 -9.53
C THR A 223 -8.21 29.38 -10.42
N ASN A 224 -9.06 30.05 -11.20
CA ASN A 224 -9.93 29.41 -12.22
C ASN A 224 -10.90 28.33 -11.70
N ILE A 225 -11.25 28.33 -10.41
CA ILE A 225 -12.23 27.41 -9.80
C ILE A 225 -13.68 27.67 -10.21
N GLY A 226 -13.93 28.63 -11.11
CA GLY A 226 -15.26 28.94 -11.64
C GLY A 226 -16.08 29.82 -10.70
N SER A 227 -17.40 29.61 -10.67
CA SER A 227 -18.34 30.36 -9.83
C SER A 227 -18.93 29.47 -8.73
N ILE A 228 -19.55 30.08 -7.73
CA ILE A 228 -20.31 29.34 -6.70
C ILE A 228 -21.34 28.42 -7.37
N PHE A 229 -21.38 27.17 -6.94
CA PHE A 229 -22.28 26.14 -7.44
C PHE A 229 -23.73 26.50 -7.11
N ASN A 230 -24.51 26.80 -8.15
CA ASN A 230 -25.90 27.22 -8.01
C ASN A 230 -26.80 26.62 -9.12
N PRO A 231 -27.01 25.29 -9.13
CA PRO A 231 -27.78 24.62 -10.17
C PRO A 231 -29.24 25.07 -10.24
N SER A 232 -29.80 25.58 -9.13
CA SER A 232 -31.19 26.00 -9.01
C SER A 232 -31.44 27.50 -9.23
N GLY A 233 -30.39 28.29 -9.47
CA GLY A 233 -30.50 29.76 -9.62
C GLY A 233 -31.01 30.47 -8.35
N ALA A 234 -30.82 29.87 -7.17
CA ALA A 234 -31.23 30.45 -5.89
C ALA A 234 -30.44 31.72 -5.56
N THR A 235 -30.93 32.54 -4.62
CA THR A 235 -30.30 33.81 -4.21
C THR A 235 -30.10 33.87 -2.69
N GLY A 236 -29.13 34.67 -2.24
CA GLY A 236 -28.78 34.82 -0.82
C GLY A 236 -28.24 33.53 -0.18
N ASN A 237 -28.53 33.31 1.11
CA ASN A 237 -28.10 32.11 1.86
C ASN A 237 -28.78 30.80 1.39
N ASN A 238 -29.65 30.88 0.38
CA ASN A 238 -30.30 29.71 -0.22
C ASN A 238 -29.51 29.12 -1.40
N VAL A 239 -28.39 29.74 -1.79
CA VAL A 239 -27.50 29.20 -2.83
C VAL A 239 -26.93 27.86 -2.35
N PRO A 240 -27.13 26.73 -3.07
CA PRO A 240 -26.66 25.41 -2.65
C PRO A 240 -25.17 25.35 -2.33
N GLY A 241 -24.35 26.04 -3.13
CA GLY A 241 -22.91 26.11 -2.94
C GLY A 241 -22.46 26.94 -1.75
N VAL A 242 -23.33 27.65 -1.03
CA VAL A 242 -22.98 28.28 0.25
C VAL A 242 -23.32 27.28 1.35
N VAL A 243 -22.31 26.56 1.85
CA VAL A 243 -22.50 25.43 2.77
C VAL A 243 -22.82 25.95 4.17
N GLY A 244 -21.97 26.81 4.73
CA GLY A 244 -22.18 27.35 6.07
C GLY A 244 -20.89 27.70 6.80
N PRO A 245 -20.99 28.23 8.04
CA PRO A 245 -19.83 28.60 8.84
C PRO A 245 -18.95 27.40 9.16
N VAL A 246 -17.65 27.62 9.33
CA VAL A 246 -16.68 26.56 9.66
C VAL A 246 -15.62 27.07 10.63
N SER A 247 -15.21 26.23 11.56
CA SER A 247 -14.08 26.49 12.45
C SER A 247 -12.77 26.12 11.75
N VAL A 248 -11.76 27.00 11.88
CA VAL A 248 -10.38 26.75 11.43
C VAL A 248 -9.47 27.08 12.60
N ASP A 249 -8.78 26.07 13.10
CA ASP A 249 -7.94 26.19 14.30
C ASP A 249 -6.55 26.75 14.00
N VAL A 250 -5.85 27.09 15.07
CA VAL A 250 -4.43 27.45 15.01
C VAL A 250 -3.60 26.18 15.13
N SER A 251 -2.85 25.85 14.08
CA SER A 251 -1.78 24.83 14.05
C SER A 251 -2.16 23.35 14.24
N GLU A 252 -3.30 23.02 14.84
CA GLU A 252 -3.79 21.66 15.10
C GLU A 252 -5.32 21.61 14.97
N PRO A 253 -5.91 20.54 14.40
CA PRO A 253 -7.37 20.40 14.28
C PRO A 253 -8.01 19.91 15.59
N THR A 254 -8.06 20.77 16.60
CA THR A 254 -8.69 20.53 17.91
C THR A 254 -10.21 20.69 17.94
N SER A 255 -10.76 21.44 17.00
CA SER A 255 -12.16 21.79 16.83
C SER A 255 -12.67 21.12 15.57
N LYS A 256 -13.76 20.36 15.68
CA LYS A 256 -14.46 19.82 14.51
C LYS A 256 -15.75 20.62 14.30
N THR A 257 -16.13 20.81 13.05
CA THR A 257 -17.49 21.29 12.74
C THR A 257 -18.26 20.14 12.13
N PHE A 258 -19.43 19.84 12.70
CA PHE A 258 -20.32 18.81 12.19
C PHE A 258 -21.67 19.43 11.84
N GLN A 259 -22.05 19.35 10.57
CA GLN A 259 -23.29 19.90 10.05
C GLN A 259 -24.12 18.78 9.45
N ASN A 260 -25.37 18.67 9.89
CA ASN A 260 -26.41 17.93 9.20
C ASN A 260 -27.29 18.94 8.49
N ASN A 261 -27.87 18.55 7.35
CA ASN A 261 -28.76 19.35 6.50
C ASN A 261 -28.07 20.24 5.46
N ASN A 262 -27.90 19.65 4.28
CA ASN A 262 -27.97 20.47 3.08
C ASN A 262 -28.74 19.72 1.99
N ALA A 263 -30.07 19.67 2.10
CA ALA A 263 -30.94 19.15 1.04
C ALA A 263 -30.75 19.86 -0.33
N LYS A 264 -29.91 20.91 -0.39
CA LYS A 264 -29.57 21.65 -1.60
C LYS A 264 -28.42 21.02 -2.40
N ILE A 265 -27.57 20.19 -1.78
CA ILE A 265 -26.44 19.50 -2.43
C ILE A 265 -26.53 17.99 -2.25
N SER A 266 -25.91 17.24 -3.16
CA SER A 266 -25.91 15.77 -3.17
C SER A 266 -24.52 15.27 -3.54
N LEU A 267 -24.20 14.00 -3.26
CA LEU A 267 -23.04 13.31 -3.84
C LEU A 267 -23.40 12.60 -5.13
N THR A 268 -24.69 12.38 -5.39
CA THR A 268 -25.20 11.68 -6.57
C THR A 268 -26.17 12.56 -7.37
N GLY A 269 -26.44 12.15 -8.62
CA GLY A 269 -27.40 12.82 -9.50
C GLY A 269 -26.93 14.20 -10.01
N THR A 270 -27.86 14.99 -10.53
CA THR A 270 -27.57 16.27 -11.20
C THR A 270 -27.10 17.39 -10.27
N ASN A 271 -27.41 17.29 -8.97
CA ASN A 271 -26.93 18.21 -7.94
C ASN A 271 -25.64 17.71 -7.26
N SER A 272 -24.96 16.72 -7.85
CA SER A 272 -23.73 16.18 -7.28
C SER A 272 -22.64 17.24 -7.17
N ILE A 273 -21.99 17.30 -6.00
CA ILE A 273 -20.82 18.15 -5.73
C ILE A 273 -19.49 17.45 -6.01
N VAL A 274 -19.49 16.17 -6.35
CA VAL A 274 -18.27 15.43 -6.69
C VAL A 274 -17.64 16.03 -7.96
N GLY A 275 -16.31 16.18 -7.97
CA GLY A 275 -15.54 16.79 -9.05
C GLY A 275 -15.54 18.32 -9.05
N LYS A 276 -16.18 18.94 -8.05
CA LYS A 276 -16.13 20.40 -7.80
C LYS A 276 -15.03 20.74 -6.81
N SER A 277 -14.82 22.02 -6.56
CA SER A 277 -13.93 22.49 -5.49
C SER A 277 -14.71 22.93 -4.27
N LEU A 278 -14.23 22.54 -3.09
CA LEU A 278 -14.61 23.12 -1.82
C LEU A 278 -13.65 24.28 -1.52
N VAL A 279 -14.18 25.38 -1.01
CA VAL A 279 -13.48 26.65 -0.83
C VAL A 279 -13.74 27.15 0.58
N VAL A 280 -12.68 27.56 1.27
CA VAL A 280 -12.78 28.25 2.55
C VAL A 280 -12.73 29.75 2.27
N VAL A 281 -13.77 30.47 2.71
CA VAL A 281 -13.92 31.92 2.51
C VAL A 281 -13.95 32.60 3.87
N SER A 282 -13.15 33.65 4.05
CA SER A 282 -13.17 34.49 5.25
C SER A 282 -13.27 35.97 4.86
N GLY A 283 -14.26 36.67 5.41
CA GLY A 283 -14.51 38.08 5.06
C GLY A 283 -14.78 38.32 3.57
N GLY A 284 -15.33 37.33 2.86
CA GLY A 284 -15.56 37.37 1.41
C GLY A 284 -14.33 37.10 0.54
N THR A 285 -13.19 36.77 1.14
CA THR A 285 -11.95 36.42 0.43
C THR A 285 -11.74 34.91 0.47
N VAL A 286 -11.41 34.32 -0.68
CA VAL A 286 -10.99 32.91 -0.76
C VAL A 286 -9.62 32.76 -0.11
N ILE A 287 -9.51 31.91 0.90
CA ILE A 287 -8.25 31.66 1.64
C ILE A 287 -7.69 30.25 1.41
N ALA A 288 -8.53 29.28 1.01
CA ALA A 288 -8.07 27.95 0.62
C ALA A 288 -9.10 27.23 -0.27
N CYS A 289 -8.67 26.20 -0.99
CA CYS A 289 -9.54 25.33 -1.76
C CYS A 289 -8.96 23.92 -1.92
N ALA A 290 -9.84 22.95 -2.17
CA ALA A 290 -9.53 21.55 -2.41
C ALA A 290 -10.57 20.92 -3.34
N ASN A 291 -10.19 19.87 -4.08
CA ASN A 291 -11.14 19.09 -4.85
C ASN A 291 -12.04 18.24 -3.93
N ILE A 292 -13.33 18.14 -4.27
CA ILE A 292 -14.28 17.21 -3.65
C ILE A 292 -14.23 15.91 -4.46
N ILE A 293 -13.58 14.89 -3.90
CA ILE A 293 -13.33 13.61 -4.55
C ILE A 293 -14.21 12.55 -3.91
N ALA A 294 -14.88 11.72 -4.72
CA ALA A 294 -15.61 10.56 -4.20
C ALA A 294 -14.61 9.56 -3.59
N ILE A 295 -14.93 9.04 -2.42
CA ILE A 295 -14.16 7.97 -1.80
C ILE A 295 -14.70 6.66 -2.33
N GLU A 296 -13.87 5.98 -3.12
CA GLU A 296 -14.13 4.63 -3.60
C GLU A 296 -13.76 3.60 -2.52
N SER A 297 -14.48 2.48 -2.52
CA SER A 297 -14.19 1.36 -1.62
C SER A 297 -12.81 0.80 -1.92
N LYS A 298 -11.99 0.61 -0.88
CA LYS A 298 -10.71 -0.09 -1.00
C LYS A 298 -10.92 -1.58 -0.80
N THR A 299 -10.40 -2.37 -1.74
CA THR A 299 -10.25 -3.82 -1.59
C THR A 299 -8.79 -4.17 -1.83
N VAL A 300 -8.17 -4.82 -0.85
CA VAL A 300 -6.79 -5.30 -0.92
C VAL A 300 -6.72 -6.77 -0.54
N MET A 301 -5.69 -7.47 -0.98
CA MET A 301 -5.58 -8.92 -0.83
C MET A 301 -4.15 -9.34 -0.57
N ALA A 302 -3.97 -10.32 0.31
CA ALA A 302 -2.76 -11.12 0.43
C ALA A 302 -3.02 -12.50 -0.19
N THR A 303 -2.32 -12.81 -1.29
CA THR A 303 -2.47 -14.07 -2.02
C THR A 303 -1.36 -15.04 -1.64
N PHE A 304 -1.75 -16.22 -1.15
CA PHE A 304 -0.84 -17.26 -0.73
C PHE A 304 -0.67 -18.29 -1.85
N ASP A 305 0.59 -18.57 -2.15
CA ASP A 305 1.04 -19.62 -3.05
C ASP A 305 2.42 -20.09 -2.58
N MET A 306 2.44 -20.76 -1.41
CA MET A 306 3.67 -21.16 -0.72
C MET A 306 3.50 -22.47 0.05
N ASP A 307 4.48 -23.37 0.01
CA ASP A 307 4.57 -24.64 0.75
C ASP A 307 3.26 -25.49 0.70
N GLY A 308 2.66 -25.59 -0.48
CA GLY A 308 1.42 -26.32 -0.73
C GLY A 308 0.13 -25.61 -0.28
N VAL A 309 0.23 -24.43 0.35
CA VAL A 309 -0.91 -23.60 0.77
C VAL A 309 -1.27 -22.61 -0.34
N LYS A 310 -2.52 -22.71 -0.82
CA LYS A 310 -3.11 -21.77 -1.78
C LYS A 310 -4.30 -21.06 -1.19
N GLY A 311 -4.45 -19.78 -1.47
CA GLY A 311 -5.62 -19.03 -1.03
C GLY A 311 -5.40 -17.54 -0.92
N SER A 312 -6.28 -16.86 -0.21
CA SER A 312 -6.16 -15.43 0.03
C SER A 312 -6.83 -14.97 1.32
N VAL A 313 -6.37 -13.83 1.81
CA VAL A 313 -7.09 -12.99 2.76
C VAL A 313 -7.35 -11.65 2.07
N SER A 314 -8.62 -11.30 1.88
CA SER A 314 -9.02 -10.02 1.31
C SER A 314 -9.69 -9.13 2.36
N PHE A 315 -9.40 -7.84 2.29
CA PHE A 315 -9.94 -6.81 3.17
C PHE A 315 -10.64 -5.76 2.32
N THR A 316 -11.89 -5.47 2.65
CA THR A 316 -12.70 -4.45 1.97
C THR A 316 -13.25 -3.45 2.97
N GLN A 317 -12.93 -2.18 2.78
CA GLN A 317 -13.45 -1.08 3.59
C GLN A 317 -14.01 -0.03 2.63
N ALA A 318 -15.18 0.55 2.94
CA ALA A 318 -15.88 1.46 2.02
C ALA A 318 -15.39 2.91 2.12
N SER A 319 -15.07 3.35 3.34
CA SER A 319 -14.44 4.65 3.62
C SER A 319 -13.71 4.58 4.97
N PRO A 320 -12.89 5.60 5.34
CA PRO A 320 -12.24 5.66 6.66
C PRO A 320 -13.19 5.58 7.87
N PHE A 321 -14.50 5.75 7.66
CA PHE A 321 -15.53 5.75 8.70
C PHE A 321 -16.33 4.45 8.77
N ASP A 322 -16.06 3.53 7.86
CA ASP A 322 -16.78 2.26 7.74
C ASP A 322 -15.91 1.10 8.26
N VAL A 323 -16.58 0.02 8.66
CA VAL A 323 -15.91 -1.21 9.11
C VAL A 323 -15.22 -1.93 7.96
N THR A 324 -14.22 -2.74 8.28
CA THR A 324 -13.52 -3.58 7.30
C THR A 324 -14.14 -4.97 7.28
N HIS A 325 -14.47 -5.45 6.09
CA HIS A 325 -14.90 -6.81 5.86
C HIS A 325 -13.69 -7.65 5.43
N THR A 326 -13.43 -8.72 6.15
CA THR A 326 -12.33 -9.65 5.88
C THR A 326 -12.88 -10.95 5.34
N ASN A 327 -12.49 -11.36 4.13
CA ASN A 327 -12.81 -12.68 3.57
C ASN A 327 -11.54 -13.53 3.51
N ILE A 328 -11.65 -14.78 3.95
CA ILE A 328 -10.54 -15.73 4.05
C ILE A 328 -10.91 -16.97 3.27
N GLU A 329 -10.02 -17.39 2.38
CA GLU A 329 -10.14 -18.63 1.63
C GLU A 329 -8.78 -19.33 1.58
N PHE A 330 -8.70 -20.58 2.04
CA PHE A 330 -7.48 -21.37 2.01
C PHE A 330 -7.75 -22.82 1.63
N THR A 331 -6.77 -23.42 0.97
CA THR A 331 -6.66 -24.85 0.71
C THR A 331 -5.24 -25.31 1.00
N GLY A 332 -5.04 -26.61 1.22
CA GLY A 332 -3.70 -27.17 1.45
C GLY A 332 -3.11 -26.89 2.84
N LEU A 333 -3.94 -26.49 3.82
CA LEU A 333 -3.49 -26.22 5.20
C LEU A 333 -3.02 -27.48 5.94
N GLN A 334 -3.41 -28.67 5.47
CA GLN A 334 -2.95 -29.99 5.98
C GLN A 334 -3.12 -30.19 7.51
N SER A 335 -4.06 -29.47 8.13
CA SER A 335 -4.22 -29.41 9.59
C SER A 335 -2.98 -28.94 10.36
N LEU A 336 -2.03 -28.28 9.67
CA LEU A 336 -0.79 -27.75 10.24
C LEU A 336 -0.94 -26.32 10.75
N ALA A 337 -1.89 -25.56 10.21
CA ALA A 337 -2.09 -24.16 10.56
C ALA A 337 -2.53 -23.98 12.02
N GLY A 338 -1.93 -22.99 12.69
CA GLY A 338 -2.28 -22.48 14.00
C GLY A 338 -2.90 -21.08 13.90
N GLY A 339 -2.28 -20.10 14.58
CA GLY A 339 -2.66 -18.69 14.48
C GLY A 339 -2.17 -18.02 13.20
N PHE A 340 -2.75 -16.87 12.86
CA PHE A 340 -2.36 -16.08 11.70
C PHE A 340 -2.53 -14.60 11.98
N HIS A 341 -1.58 -13.79 11.52
CA HIS A 341 -1.45 -12.40 11.92
C HIS A 341 -0.99 -11.51 10.75
N ILE A 342 -1.28 -10.21 10.83
CA ILE A 342 -0.65 -9.19 10.00
C ILE A 342 0.66 -8.77 10.67
N HIS A 343 1.75 -8.82 9.92
CA HIS A 343 3.09 -8.48 10.34
C HIS A 343 3.52 -7.10 9.81
N LEU A 344 4.64 -6.57 10.30
CA LEU A 344 5.02 -5.19 10.04
C LEU A 344 5.47 -4.93 8.59
N TYR A 345 6.20 -5.85 7.95
CA TYR A 345 6.86 -5.61 6.66
C TYR A 345 6.29 -6.49 5.54
N PRO A 346 6.40 -6.06 4.25
CA PRO A 346 6.11 -6.92 3.12
C PRO A 346 7.04 -8.14 3.08
N VAL A 347 6.60 -9.20 2.43
CA VAL A 347 7.40 -10.41 2.22
C VAL A 347 8.49 -10.12 1.18
N PRO A 348 9.78 -10.36 1.49
CA PRO A 348 10.85 -10.19 0.52
C PRO A 348 10.88 -11.35 -0.49
N PRO A 349 11.45 -11.13 -1.68
CA PRO A 349 11.71 -12.19 -2.65
C PRO A 349 12.69 -13.23 -2.12
N ARG A 350 12.62 -14.45 -2.64
CA ARG A 350 13.56 -15.53 -2.33
C ARG A 350 14.86 -15.34 -3.13
N PHE A 351 15.98 -15.11 -2.46
CA PHE A 351 17.27 -14.91 -3.15
C PHE A 351 18.20 -16.13 -3.09
N THR A 352 18.08 -16.97 -2.07
CA THR A 352 18.94 -18.13 -1.83
C THR A 352 18.11 -19.36 -1.50
N GLU A 353 18.71 -20.54 -1.63
CA GLU A 353 18.10 -21.82 -1.26
C GLU A 353 17.60 -21.81 0.20
N ASP A 354 18.46 -21.39 1.13
CA ASP A 354 18.16 -21.33 2.58
C ASP A 354 17.33 -20.12 3.02
N ALA A 355 16.81 -19.31 2.09
CA ALA A 355 16.10 -18.08 2.46
C ALA A 355 14.77 -18.36 3.16
N THR A 356 14.60 -17.84 4.38
CA THR A 356 13.36 -17.92 5.15
C THR A 356 12.53 -16.65 5.00
N GLN A 357 11.71 -16.57 3.95
CA GLN A 357 10.96 -15.35 3.58
C GLN A 357 10.00 -14.87 4.68
N CYS A 358 9.44 -15.78 5.47
CA CYS A 358 8.49 -15.44 6.54
C CYS A 358 9.15 -15.17 7.90
N SER A 359 10.48 -15.20 8.00
CA SER A 359 11.19 -15.13 9.29
C SER A 359 10.95 -13.81 10.06
N SER A 360 11.31 -13.80 11.35
CA SER A 360 11.30 -12.56 12.15
C SER A 360 12.22 -11.48 11.62
N ALA A 361 13.33 -11.83 10.96
CA ALA A 361 14.19 -10.86 10.30
C ALA A 361 13.51 -10.28 9.04
N SER A 362 12.73 -11.08 8.33
CA SER A 362 12.12 -10.70 7.04
C SER A 362 10.86 -9.85 7.19
N VAL A 363 9.92 -10.29 8.04
CA VAL A 363 8.60 -9.62 8.18
C VAL A 363 8.35 -8.98 9.55
N ALA A 364 9.34 -9.03 10.45
CA ALA A 364 9.26 -8.50 11.82
C ALA A 364 8.06 -9.04 12.63
N GLY A 365 7.70 -8.40 13.74
CA GLY A 365 6.62 -8.81 14.65
C GLY A 365 5.21 -8.51 14.10
N HIS A 366 4.20 -8.78 14.92
CA HIS A 366 2.81 -8.44 14.60
C HIS A 366 2.62 -6.93 14.55
N PHE A 367 1.67 -6.48 13.73
CA PHE A 367 1.31 -5.08 13.67
C PHE A 367 0.44 -4.66 14.88
N ASN A 368 1.06 -3.92 15.80
CA ASN A 368 0.46 -3.52 17.08
C ASN A 368 0.74 -2.04 17.41
N PRO A 369 0.13 -1.08 16.68
CA PRO A 369 0.42 0.34 16.88
C PRO A 369 -0.08 0.89 18.23
N PHE A 370 -1.03 0.20 18.88
CA PHE A 370 -1.59 0.61 20.17
C PHE A 370 -0.93 -0.09 21.37
N GLY A 371 0.08 -0.94 21.15
CA GLY A 371 0.83 -1.61 22.23
C GLY A 371 -0.02 -2.54 23.09
N ILE A 372 -1.05 -3.18 22.52
CA ILE A 372 -1.90 -4.14 23.22
C ILE A 372 -1.08 -5.36 23.64
N SER A 373 -1.00 -5.64 24.95
CA SER A 373 -0.20 -6.74 25.49
C SER A 373 -1.01 -7.75 26.32
N SER A 374 -2.30 -7.50 26.50
CA SER A 374 -3.21 -8.35 27.26
C SER A 374 -4.53 -8.46 26.51
N TYR A 375 -4.93 -9.67 26.15
CA TYR A 375 -6.09 -9.93 25.31
C TYR A 375 -6.93 -11.10 25.86
N PRO A 376 -8.25 -11.10 25.59
CA PRO A 376 -9.12 -12.24 25.88
C PRO A 376 -8.74 -13.49 25.07
N ALA A 377 -9.39 -14.62 25.35
CA ALA A 377 -9.23 -15.83 24.55
C ALA A 377 -9.64 -15.56 23.08
N PRO A 378 -9.04 -16.23 22.07
CA PRO A 378 -9.37 -16.03 20.67
C PRO A 378 -10.88 -16.11 20.37
N GLY A 379 -11.43 -15.13 19.65
CA GLY A 379 -12.84 -15.02 19.27
C GLY A 379 -13.81 -14.70 20.41
N SER A 380 -13.31 -14.38 21.61
CA SER A 380 -14.16 -14.08 22.77
C SER A 380 -14.24 -12.59 23.12
N GLY A 381 -13.30 -11.78 22.66
CA GLY A 381 -13.25 -10.34 22.87
C GLY A 381 -13.80 -9.52 21.70
N THR A 382 -13.89 -8.21 21.91
CA THR A 382 -14.14 -7.22 20.86
C THR A 382 -12.85 -6.88 20.10
N ASN A 383 -12.96 -6.35 18.88
CA ASN A 383 -11.79 -6.22 17.98
C ASN A 383 -10.70 -5.26 18.49
N ASP A 384 -11.06 -4.28 19.30
CA ASP A 384 -10.14 -3.32 19.95
C ASP A 384 -9.26 -3.95 21.04
N GLN A 385 -9.65 -5.09 21.60
CA GLN A 385 -8.92 -5.77 22.68
C GLN A 385 -7.72 -6.58 22.19
N TYR A 386 -7.51 -6.64 20.88
CA TYR A 386 -6.42 -7.35 20.23
C TYR A 386 -5.55 -6.37 19.45
N GLU A 387 -4.32 -6.79 19.15
CA GLU A 387 -3.45 -6.09 18.20
C GLU A 387 -4.21 -5.91 16.87
N ILE A 388 -4.00 -4.80 16.15
CA ILE A 388 -4.63 -4.63 14.82
C ILE A 388 -4.36 -5.85 13.95
N GLY A 389 -3.11 -6.36 13.99
CA GLY A 389 -2.70 -7.52 13.23
C GLY A 389 -3.10 -8.89 13.78
N ASP A 390 -3.71 -9.03 14.96
CA ASP A 390 -4.03 -10.36 15.52
C ASP A 390 -5.37 -10.92 15.00
N LEU A 391 -5.34 -11.46 13.77
CA LEU A 391 -6.53 -12.01 13.11
C LEU A 391 -7.07 -13.24 13.83
N SER A 392 -6.21 -14.16 14.28
CA SER A 392 -6.63 -15.34 15.04
C SER A 392 -7.23 -14.98 16.40
N GLY A 393 -6.69 -13.98 17.09
CA GLY A 393 -7.25 -13.45 18.33
C GLY A 393 -8.65 -12.87 18.11
N LYS A 394 -8.83 -12.06 17.06
CA LYS A 394 -10.10 -11.41 16.73
C LYS A 394 -11.18 -12.38 16.21
N TYR A 395 -10.82 -13.26 15.28
CA TYR A 395 -11.78 -14.10 14.55
C TYR A 395 -11.87 -15.53 15.11
N GLY A 396 -11.03 -15.85 16.08
CA GLY A 396 -10.82 -17.21 16.57
C GLY A 396 -9.81 -17.99 15.72
N ASN A 397 -9.38 -19.14 16.24
CA ASN A 397 -8.41 -20.03 15.58
C ASN A 397 -9.04 -20.83 14.43
N ILE A 398 -9.63 -20.16 13.46
CA ILE A 398 -10.44 -20.77 12.39
C ILE A 398 -9.64 -21.65 11.43
N LEU A 399 -8.31 -21.45 11.35
CA LEU A 399 -7.43 -22.26 10.50
C LEU A 399 -7.01 -23.58 11.19
N ALA A 400 -7.18 -23.66 12.52
CA ALA A 400 -6.68 -24.78 13.29
C ALA A 400 -7.36 -26.09 12.92
N SER A 401 -6.55 -27.12 12.69
CA SER A 401 -6.99 -28.47 12.33
C SER A 401 -7.83 -28.55 11.04
N GLN A 402 -7.72 -27.55 10.16
CA GLN A 402 -8.41 -27.52 8.87
C GLN A 402 -7.45 -27.87 7.73
N SER A 403 -7.99 -28.45 6.66
CA SER A 403 -7.30 -28.55 5.36
C SER A 403 -7.71 -27.44 4.40
N ASN A 404 -8.99 -27.05 4.45
CA ASN A 404 -9.57 -25.98 3.64
C ASN A 404 -10.47 -25.11 4.53
N VAL A 405 -10.49 -23.80 4.29
CA VAL A 405 -11.29 -22.83 5.04
C VAL A 405 -11.89 -21.81 4.09
N THR A 406 -13.16 -21.46 4.31
CA THR A 406 -13.78 -20.26 3.74
C THR A 406 -14.54 -19.56 4.87
N SER A 407 -14.25 -18.29 5.13
CA SER A 407 -14.86 -17.54 6.23
C SER A 407 -14.91 -16.05 5.92
N SER A 408 -15.83 -15.34 6.57
CA SER A 408 -15.98 -13.89 6.42
C SER A 408 -16.24 -13.26 7.79
N PHE A 409 -15.65 -12.09 8.04
CA PHE A 409 -15.72 -11.37 9.30
C PHE A 409 -15.91 -9.87 9.05
N THR A 410 -16.51 -9.20 10.01
CA THR A 410 -16.51 -7.73 10.11
C THR A 410 -15.54 -7.35 11.23
N ASP A 411 -14.67 -6.37 10.97
CA ASP A 411 -13.66 -5.88 11.88
C ASP A 411 -13.76 -4.36 12.01
N TRP A 412 -14.03 -3.90 13.22
CA TRP A 412 -14.17 -2.48 13.55
C TRP A 412 -12.81 -1.80 13.79
N ASN A 413 -11.72 -2.57 13.91
CA ASN A 413 -10.37 -2.08 14.24
C ASN A 413 -9.32 -2.62 13.24
N MET A 414 -9.61 -2.48 11.94
CA MET A 414 -8.73 -2.90 10.85
C MET A 414 -8.69 -1.84 9.74
N PRO A 415 -7.90 -0.77 9.89
CA PRO A 415 -7.92 0.35 8.94
C PRO A 415 -7.21 0.00 7.62
N LEU A 416 -7.83 0.40 6.50
CA LEU A 416 -7.22 0.48 5.17
C LEU A 416 -6.78 1.91 4.81
N TRP A 417 -7.16 2.90 5.62
CA TRP A 417 -6.75 4.30 5.50
C TRP A 417 -5.89 4.76 6.67
N GLY A 418 -5.29 5.94 6.51
CA GLY A 418 -4.58 6.61 7.58
C GLY A 418 -3.27 5.95 7.96
N VAL A 419 -2.65 6.46 9.01
CA VAL A 419 -1.29 6.11 9.43
C VAL A 419 -1.16 4.66 9.92
N ASN A 420 -2.28 4.07 10.35
CA ASN A 420 -2.35 2.70 10.83
C ASN A 420 -2.76 1.69 9.75
N SER A 421 -2.90 2.11 8.48
CA SER A 421 -3.32 1.22 7.40
C SER A 421 -2.47 -0.06 7.32
N ILE A 422 -3.13 -1.19 7.05
CA ILE A 422 -2.47 -2.50 6.86
C ILE A 422 -1.95 -2.72 5.42
N ILE A 423 -2.24 -1.81 4.49
CA ILE A 423 -1.83 -1.92 3.08
C ILE A 423 -0.30 -1.99 2.97
N GLY A 424 0.20 -2.89 2.13
CA GLY A 424 1.65 -3.07 1.90
C GLY A 424 2.39 -3.86 2.98
N ARG A 425 1.71 -4.29 4.04
CA ARG A 425 2.24 -5.19 5.08
C ARG A 425 2.18 -6.65 4.63
N SER A 426 2.26 -7.63 5.53
CA SER A 426 2.12 -9.05 5.19
C SER A 426 1.20 -9.80 6.15
N VAL A 427 0.60 -10.89 5.68
CA VAL A 427 -0.11 -11.88 6.50
C VAL A 427 0.81 -13.09 6.65
N VAL A 428 0.93 -13.62 7.88
CA VAL A 428 1.72 -14.82 8.20
C VAL A 428 0.82 -15.85 8.87
N ILE A 429 0.87 -17.09 8.41
CA ILE A 429 0.26 -18.24 9.05
C ILE A 429 1.34 -18.99 9.84
N HIS A 430 1.03 -19.37 11.07
CA HIS A 430 1.94 -20.11 11.96
C HIS A 430 1.58 -21.59 12.00
N LYS A 431 2.54 -22.45 12.37
CA LYS A 431 2.27 -23.88 12.63
C LYS A 431 1.65 -24.07 14.02
N ALA A 432 0.68 -24.96 14.13
CA ALA A 432 -0.03 -25.25 15.37
C ALA A 432 0.83 -25.96 16.43
N ASN A 433 1.83 -26.72 16.01
CA ASN A 433 2.65 -27.56 16.90
C ASN A 433 3.65 -26.76 17.75
N ASP A 434 4.27 -25.72 17.17
CA ASP A 434 5.36 -24.96 17.79
C ASP A 434 5.25 -23.44 17.64
N GLY A 435 4.23 -22.93 16.92
CA GLY A 435 4.04 -21.50 16.68
C GLY A 435 5.05 -20.88 15.71
N SER A 436 5.90 -21.69 15.07
CA SER A 436 6.82 -21.21 14.04
C SER A 436 6.06 -20.63 12.85
N ARG A 437 6.66 -19.64 12.19
CA ARG A 437 6.08 -19.04 10.99
C ARG A 437 6.19 -20.03 9.84
N TRP A 438 5.09 -20.21 9.12
CA TRP A 438 4.98 -21.23 8.08
C TRP A 438 4.99 -20.61 6.69
N VAL A 439 3.87 -19.99 6.31
CA VAL A 439 3.66 -19.37 5.00
C VAL A 439 3.25 -17.92 5.18
N CYS A 440 3.55 -17.08 4.20
CA CYS A 440 3.27 -15.66 4.27
C CYS A 440 3.04 -15.06 2.88
N ALA A 441 2.30 -13.95 2.86
CA ALA A 441 2.03 -13.17 1.65
C ALA A 441 1.94 -11.69 1.97
N SER A 442 2.42 -10.82 1.07
CA SER A 442 2.25 -9.37 1.18
C SER A 442 0.80 -8.99 0.90
N ILE A 443 0.27 -8.02 1.65
CA ILE A 443 -1.01 -7.36 1.37
C ILE A 443 -0.76 -6.37 0.24
N GLY A 444 -1.44 -6.56 -0.89
CA GLY A 444 -1.36 -5.69 -2.06
C GLY A 444 -1.99 -4.30 -1.84
N TYR A 445 -2.16 -3.58 -2.94
CA TYR A 445 -2.69 -2.22 -2.98
C TYR A 445 -3.99 -2.16 -3.79
N PRO A 446 -4.83 -1.13 -3.60
CA PRO A 446 -6.00 -0.94 -4.43
C PRO A 446 -5.58 -0.47 -5.84
N GLY A 447 -5.68 -1.37 -6.82
CA GLY A 447 -5.40 -1.07 -8.23
C GLY A 447 -3.91 -0.87 -8.55
N ASP A 448 -3.64 -0.15 -9.64
CA ASP A 448 -2.28 0.12 -10.12
C ASP A 448 -1.50 1.00 -9.14
N VAL A 449 -0.22 0.70 -8.99
CA VAL A 449 0.65 1.34 -8.00
C VAL A 449 1.81 2.04 -8.68
N ARG A 450 2.02 3.30 -8.31
CA ARG A 450 3.25 4.01 -8.62
C ARG A 450 4.28 3.70 -7.55
N THR A 451 5.44 3.18 -7.96
CA THR A 451 6.56 2.88 -7.06
C THR A 451 7.72 3.81 -7.34
N ALA A 452 8.24 4.44 -6.30
CA ALA A 452 9.50 5.17 -6.35
C ALA A 452 10.53 4.51 -5.42
N LYS A 453 11.80 4.59 -5.79
CA LYS A 453 12.90 3.96 -5.07
C LYS A 453 14.05 4.94 -4.89
N VAL A 454 14.67 4.84 -3.73
CA VAL A 454 15.91 5.51 -3.36
C VAL A 454 16.92 4.42 -3.06
N THR A 455 18.08 4.44 -3.73
CA THR A 455 19.15 3.47 -3.48
C THR A 455 20.36 4.19 -2.93
N PHE A 456 20.70 3.91 -1.68
CA PHE A 456 21.90 4.44 -1.04
C PHE A 456 23.11 3.55 -1.38
N THR A 457 24.23 4.19 -1.69
CA THR A 457 25.44 3.52 -2.18
C THR A 457 26.64 3.68 -1.24
N TYR A 458 26.74 4.79 -0.52
CA TYR A 458 27.81 5.04 0.44
C TYR A 458 27.46 6.19 1.41
N PRO A 459 27.97 6.18 2.67
CA PRO A 459 28.53 5.04 3.41
C PRO A 459 27.43 4.10 3.92
N VAL A 460 26.19 4.57 3.83
CA VAL A 460 24.97 3.79 4.01
C VAL A 460 24.66 3.12 2.68
N ILE A 461 24.33 1.83 2.74
CA ILE A 461 23.82 1.05 1.62
C ILE A 461 22.41 0.56 1.94
N GLY A 462 21.68 0.17 0.91
CA GLY A 462 20.31 -0.27 1.01
C GLY A 462 19.37 0.64 0.25
N HIS A 463 18.08 0.59 0.57
CA HIS A 463 17.08 1.31 -0.19
C HIS A 463 15.90 1.79 0.66
N MET A 464 15.19 2.76 0.14
CA MET A 464 13.84 3.11 0.56
C MET A 464 12.90 2.98 -0.63
N ILE A 465 11.71 2.44 -0.40
CA ILE A 465 10.69 2.24 -1.43
C ILE A 465 9.42 2.95 -0.98
N PHE A 466 8.87 3.73 -1.89
CA PHE A 466 7.65 4.51 -1.73
C PHE A 466 6.61 3.94 -2.68
N ARG A 467 5.42 3.62 -2.20
CA ARG A 467 4.33 3.10 -3.05
C ARG A 467 3.02 3.83 -2.79
N GLU A 468 2.42 4.35 -3.85
CA GLU A 468 1.16 5.11 -3.85
C GLU A 468 0.23 4.59 -4.96
N PRO A 469 -1.06 4.34 -4.70
CA PRO A 469 -2.04 4.00 -5.74
C PRO A 469 -2.15 5.11 -6.80
N MET A 470 -2.08 4.76 -8.09
CA MET A 470 -1.99 5.73 -9.18
C MET A 470 -3.28 6.54 -9.38
N ASN A 471 -4.43 5.97 -9.04
CA ASN A 471 -5.74 6.60 -9.19
C ASN A 471 -6.19 7.35 -7.92
N GLU A 472 -5.31 7.49 -6.92
CA GLU A 472 -5.54 8.26 -5.70
C GLU A 472 -4.43 9.32 -5.54
N PRO A 473 -4.48 10.45 -6.25
CA PRO A 473 -3.39 11.45 -6.24
C PRO A 473 -3.23 12.21 -4.91
N LEU A 474 -4.21 12.10 -4.01
CA LEU A 474 -4.14 12.54 -2.61
C LEU A 474 -4.18 11.33 -1.66
N GLY A 475 -3.77 10.16 -2.17
CA GLY A 475 -3.71 8.91 -1.47
C GLY A 475 -2.57 8.89 -0.47
N GLN A 476 -2.53 7.83 0.32
CA GLN A 476 -1.43 7.59 1.25
C GLN A 476 -0.29 6.85 0.54
N THR A 477 0.94 7.20 0.92
CA THR A 477 2.16 6.57 0.45
C THR A 477 2.71 5.66 1.54
N THR A 478 2.91 4.40 1.20
CA THR A 478 3.66 3.49 2.08
C THR A 478 5.16 3.71 1.88
N VAL A 479 5.94 3.59 2.95
CA VAL A 479 7.39 3.79 2.94
C VAL A 479 8.07 2.61 3.61
N TYR A 480 8.79 1.80 2.83
CA TYR A 480 9.63 0.71 3.33
C TYR A 480 11.09 1.16 3.35
N VAL A 481 11.78 0.92 4.46
CA VAL A 481 13.18 1.30 4.69
C VAL A 481 14.00 0.06 4.97
N GLU A 482 15.12 -0.11 4.27
CA GLU A 482 16.11 -1.16 4.52
C GLU A 482 17.52 -0.57 4.42
N LEU A 483 18.25 -0.46 5.53
CA LEU A 483 19.53 0.28 5.59
C LEU A 483 20.61 -0.41 6.44
N MET A 484 21.85 -0.31 5.99
CA MET A 484 23.03 -0.72 6.75
C MET A 484 24.28 0.07 6.36
N TYR A 485 25.34 0.00 7.17
CA TYR A 485 26.64 0.54 6.78
C TYR A 485 27.38 -0.41 5.83
N GLY A 486 27.76 0.11 4.65
CA GLY A 486 28.58 -0.61 3.67
C GLY A 486 30.08 -0.55 3.97
N ASN A 487 30.52 0.39 4.81
CA ASN A 487 31.91 0.60 5.18
C ASN A 487 32.32 -0.10 6.51
N GLY A 488 31.42 -0.89 7.11
CA GLY A 488 31.68 -1.65 8.33
C GLY A 488 31.53 -0.86 9.64
N GLU A 489 31.06 0.38 9.60
CA GLU A 489 30.74 1.19 10.79
C GLU A 489 29.70 0.51 11.69
N THR A 490 29.85 0.66 13.00
CA THR A 490 28.95 0.03 13.98
C THR A 490 27.50 0.51 13.82
N PRO A 491 26.48 -0.33 14.11
CA PRO A 491 25.09 0.10 14.07
C PRO A 491 24.85 1.39 14.85
N SER A 492 23.95 2.23 14.35
CA SER A 492 23.60 3.49 15.00
C SER A 492 22.11 3.80 14.86
N VAL A 493 21.62 4.69 15.73
CA VAL A 493 20.20 5.04 15.85
C VAL A 493 20.03 6.56 15.86
N ASP A 494 18.78 7.00 15.91
CA ASP A 494 18.40 8.42 16.00
C ASP A 494 18.90 9.28 14.82
N HIS A 495 18.93 8.71 13.62
CA HIS A 495 19.22 9.45 12.40
C HIS A 495 17.97 10.21 11.95
N LYS A 496 18.10 11.52 11.77
CA LYS A 496 17.10 12.28 11.02
C LYS A 496 17.21 11.93 9.54
N TRP A 497 16.10 11.99 8.84
CA TRP A 497 15.96 11.67 7.43
C TRP A 497 14.83 12.52 6.84
N HIS A 498 15.08 13.07 5.66
CA HIS A 498 14.16 14.01 5.02
C HIS A 498 14.22 13.90 3.50
N VAL A 499 13.13 14.26 2.82
CA VAL A 499 13.14 14.62 1.40
C VAL A 499 13.60 16.07 1.26
N HIS A 500 14.54 16.29 0.36
CA HIS A 500 15.16 17.58 0.08
C HIS A 500 14.73 18.13 -1.29
N VAL A 501 14.90 19.43 -1.51
CA VAL A 501 14.38 20.10 -2.72
C VAL A 501 15.05 19.59 -3.99
N ASP A 502 16.38 19.54 -4.00
CA ASP A 502 17.17 19.26 -5.20
C ASP A 502 17.67 17.82 -5.25
N PRO A 503 17.89 17.25 -6.45
CA PRO A 503 18.59 15.98 -6.60
C PRO A 503 20.06 16.07 -6.17
N ILE A 504 20.67 14.92 -5.90
CA ILE A 504 22.09 14.78 -5.59
C ILE A 504 22.96 15.19 -6.80
N LYS A 505 24.15 15.73 -6.53
CA LYS A 505 25.25 15.87 -7.50
C LYS A 505 26.40 14.97 -7.04
N ALA A 506 27.59 15.13 -7.62
CA ALA A 506 28.77 14.31 -7.31
C ALA A 506 29.27 14.42 -5.84
N ASP A 507 28.70 15.32 -5.04
CA ASP A 507 29.06 15.53 -3.63
C ASP A 507 28.55 14.43 -2.69
N PHE A 508 27.69 13.51 -3.14
CA PHE A 508 27.25 12.35 -2.32
C PHE A 508 28.39 11.43 -1.89
N MET A 509 29.51 11.40 -2.64
CA MET A 509 30.72 10.64 -2.30
C MET A 509 31.74 11.45 -1.49
N SER A 510 31.54 12.76 -1.32
CA SER A 510 32.51 13.63 -0.64
C SER A 510 32.56 13.36 0.87
N ASP A 511 33.73 13.43 1.49
CA ASP A 511 33.86 13.36 2.95
C ASP A 511 33.57 14.72 3.62
N THR A 512 33.68 15.82 2.88
CA THR A 512 33.41 17.18 3.36
C THR A 512 32.32 17.82 2.54
N GLY A 513 31.24 18.26 3.19
CA GLY A 513 30.10 18.87 2.49
C GLY A 513 29.23 17.87 1.72
N ARG A 514 29.23 16.59 2.15
CA ARG A 514 28.40 15.54 1.54
C ARG A 514 26.94 15.98 1.45
N CYS A 515 26.30 15.71 0.32
CA CYS A 515 24.89 16.00 0.07
C CYS A 515 24.50 17.48 0.16
N ALA A 516 25.46 18.42 0.13
CA ALA A 516 25.16 19.85 0.14
C ALA A 516 24.30 20.27 -1.07
N SER A 517 24.41 19.57 -2.20
CA SER A 517 23.63 19.84 -3.41
C SER A 517 22.12 19.77 -3.19
N CYS A 518 21.65 18.95 -2.25
CA CYS A 518 20.23 18.69 -2.03
C CYS A 518 19.44 19.91 -1.51
N GLN A 519 20.11 20.97 -1.04
CA GLN A 519 19.48 22.17 -0.46
C GLN A 519 18.65 21.88 0.80
N GLY A 520 17.64 22.70 1.10
CA GLY A 520 16.76 22.55 2.27
C GLY A 520 15.77 21.39 2.14
N HIS A 521 14.95 21.19 3.18
CA HIS A 521 13.85 20.23 3.14
C HIS A 521 12.81 20.65 2.11
N TYR A 522 12.12 19.66 1.56
CA TYR A 522 11.04 19.92 0.62
C TYR A 522 9.77 20.39 1.35
N ASN A 523 9.44 21.67 1.18
CA ASN A 523 8.30 22.34 1.81
C ASN A 523 7.45 23.09 0.76
N PRO A 524 6.75 22.37 -0.14
CA PRO A 524 5.98 22.99 -1.23
C PRO A 524 4.80 23.83 -0.73
N TYR A 525 4.25 23.48 0.43
CA TYR A 525 3.07 24.14 1.01
C TYR A 525 3.42 25.33 1.91
N SER A 526 4.70 25.69 2.00
CA SER A 526 5.19 26.82 2.80
C SER A 526 4.74 26.74 4.26
N VAL A 527 4.80 25.53 4.81
CA VAL A 527 4.56 25.23 6.23
C VAL A 527 5.47 26.10 7.09
N ASP A 528 4.90 26.79 8.09
CA ASP A 528 5.69 27.65 8.97
C ASP A 528 6.56 26.80 9.91
N LEU A 529 7.85 27.12 9.99
CA LEU A 529 8.86 26.39 10.76
C LEU A 529 9.17 27.07 12.10
N SER A 530 8.38 28.06 12.50
CA SER A 530 8.56 28.80 13.75
C SER A 530 8.10 28.00 14.98
N ALA A 531 7.83 28.68 16.10
CA ALA A 531 7.52 28.06 17.40
C ALA A 531 6.32 27.08 17.36
N THR A 532 5.41 27.22 16.40
CA THR A 532 4.25 26.33 16.24
C THR A 532 4.60 25.03 15.51
N TYR A 533 5.82 24.84 14.99
CA TYR A 533 6.20 23.63 14.25
C TYR A 533 6.20 22.36 15.12
N SER A 534 6.15 22.48 16.45
CA SER A 534 6.00 21.33 17.35
C SER A 534 4.70 20.54 17.17
N SER A 535 3.71 21.07 16.44
CA SER A 535 2.52 20.32 16.03
C SER A 535 2.73 19.39 14.84
N CYS A 536 3.85 19.52 14.11
CA CYS A 536 4.27 18.48 13.16
C CYS A 536 4.51 17.18 13.92
N SER A 537 3.73 16.15 13.58
CA SER A 537 3.75 14.86 14.26
C SER A 537 3.18 13.76 13.37
N SER A 538 3.32 12.50 13.80
CA SER A 538 2.67 11.36 13.15
C SER A 538 1.15 11.49 13.09
N SER A 539 0.54 12.15 14.06
CA SER A 539 -0.91 12.40 14.12
C SER A 539 -1.38 13.64 13.35
N ASN A 540 -0.46 14.51 12.95
CA ASN A 540 -0.74 15.71 12.16
C ASN A 540 0.36 15.94 11.10
N GLN A 541 0.39 15.04 10.10
CA GLN A 541 1.42 15.07 9.06
C GLN A 541 1.29 16.26 8.12
N LEU A 542 0.07 16.80 7.92
CA LEU A 542 -0.19 18.00 7.09
C LEU A 542 0.41 19.29 7.69
N ARG A 543 0.84 19.25 8.96
CA ARG A 543 1.55 20.35 9.63
C ARG A 543 3.06 20.24 9.49
N CYS A 544 3.57 19.13 8.99
CA CYS A 544 4.99 18.93 8.71
C CYS A 544 5.36 19.49 7.35
N GLU A 545 6.63 19.84 7.16
CA GLU A 545 7.15 19.92 5.78
C GLU A 545 6.88 18.57 5.09
N VAL A 546 6.48 18.58 3.82
CA VAL A 546 6.25 17.34 3.05
C VAL A 546 7.46 16.41 3.17
N GLY A 547 8.66 16.98 3.12
CA GLY A 547 9.91 16.27 3.27
C GLY A 547 10.36 15.95 4.69
N ASP A 548 9.71 16.41 5.76
CA ASP A 548 10.12 16.12 7.13
C ASP A 548 9.62 14.75 7.62
N LEU A 549 10.20 13.69 7.05
CA LEU A 549 9.89 12.31 7.40
C LEU A 549 10.26 11.97 8.85
N SER A 550 11.19 12.70 9.46
CA SER A 550 11.56 12.51 10.86
C SER A 550 10.53 13.04 11.83
N GLY A 551 9.94 14.20 11.54
CA GLY A 551 8.83 14.76 12.31
C GLY A 551 7.57 13.89 12.18
N LYS A 552 7.29 13.39 10.98
CA LYS A 552 6.14 12.53 10.70
C LYS A 552 6.27 11.11 11.30
N HIS A 553 7.43 10.47 11.15
CA HIS A 553 7.56 9.02 11.41
C HIS A 553 8.59 8.67 12.48
N GLY A 554 9.25 9.66 13.05
CA GLY A 554 10.39 9.47 13.94
C GLY A 554 11.69 9.22 13.17
N LYS A 555 12.76 9.05 13.95
CA LYS A 555 14.13 8.86 13.44
C LYS A 555 14.37 7.39 13.09
N ILE A 556 15.34 7.15 12.22
CA ILE A 556 15.70 5.81 11.75
C ILE A 556 17.02 5.33 12.34
N GLY A 557 17.22 4.01 12.29
CA GLY A 557 18.49 3.36 12.55
C GLY A 557 19.23 2.97 11.28
N ILE A 558 20.46 2.49 11.44
CA ILE A 558 21.29 1.93 10.38
C ILE A 558 21.95 0.66 10.94
N GLY A 559 21.76 -0.45 10.23
CA GLY A 559 22.34 -1.75 10.58
C GLY A 559 23.84 -1.88 10.27
N ASN A 560 24.40 -3.08 10.43
CA ASN A 560 25.82 -3.36 10.20
C ASN A 560 26.04 -4.72 9.53
N SER A 561 27.02 -4.77 8.63
CA SER A 561 27.40 -5.97 7.87
C SER A 561 28.00 -7.10 8.71
N GLY A 562 28.72 -6.77 9.78
CA GLY A 562 29.36 -7.72 10.69
C GLY A 562 28.41 -8.53 11.57
N SER A 563 27.18 -8.05 11.81
CA SER A 563 26.10 -8.83 12.45
C SER A 563 25.11 -9.43 11.44
N GLY A 564 25.19 -9.03 10.16
CA GLY A 564 24.22 -9.41 9.14
C GLY A 564 22.81 -8.82 9.35
N LEU A 565 22.68 -7.82 10.24
CA LEU A 565 21.40 -7.22 10.60
C LEU A 565 21.20 -5.90 9.87
N TRP A 566 20.28 -5.91 8.92
CA TRP A 566 19.75 -4.72 8.28
C TRP A 566 18.80 -3.98 9.23
N TYR A 567 18.75 -2.65 9.16
CA TYR A 567 17.68 -1.88 9.79
C TYR A 567 16.49 -1.87 8.85
N HIS A 568 15.32 -2.29 9.35
CA HIS A 568 14.07 -2.27 8.62
C HIS A 568 13.05 -1.35 9.29
N ASN A 569 12.23 -0.67 8.49
CA ASN A 569 11.00 -0.06 8.99
C ASN A 569 9.94 0.09 7.90
N PHE A 570 8.68 0.26 8.30
CA PHE A 570 7.55 0.43 7.39
C PHE A 570 6.56 1.47 7.95
N TYR A 571 6.26 2.47 7.15
CA TYR A 571 5.40 3.60 7.50
C TYR A 571 4.29 3.81 6.48
N THR A 572 3.23 4.50 6.90
CA THR A 572 2.19 5.03 6.02
C THR A 572 2.14 6.56 6.20
N ASP A 573 2.45 7.29 5.15
CA ASP A 573 2.42 8.76 5.09
C ASP A 573 1.19 9.23 4.32
N ILE A 574 0.44 10.19 4.87
CA ILE A 574 -0.78 10.72 4.25
C ILE A 574 -0.52 12.01 3.45
N ASP A 575 0.72 12.50 3.42
CA ASP A 575 1.13 13.73 2.76
C ASP A 575 2.54 13.58 2.14
N LEU A 576 2.76 12.51 1.37
CA LEU A 576 4.02 12.23 0.68
C LEU A 576 3.76 11.80 -0.77
N PRO A 577 3.23 12.70 -1.62
CA PRO A 577 2.71 12.35 -2.93
C PRO A 577 3.82 11.83 -3.86
N LEU A 578 3.51 10.78 -4.62
CA LEU A 578 4.29 10.33 -5.79
C LEU A 578 3.67 10.81 -7.10
N ASN A 579 2.41 11.25 -7.05
CA ASN A 579 1.67 11.80 -8.18
C ASN A 579 1.46 13.33 -8.05
N GLY A 580 1.05 13.95 -9.15
CA GLY A 580 0.76 15.39 -9.17
C GLY A 580 2.01 16.30 -9.12
N PRO A 581 1.80 17.62 -9.04
CA PRO A 581 2.88 18.61 -9.20
C PRO A 581 3.76 18.74 -7.96
N GLN A 582 3.30 18.22 -6.82
CA GLN A 582 4.04 18.22 -5.57
C GLN A 582 4.78 16.92 -5.31
N SER A 583 4.82 16.01 -6.30
CA SER A 583 5.52 14.73 -6.20
C SER A 583 6.94 14.86 -5.65
N ILE A 584 7.34 13.90 -4.81
CA ILE A 584 8.72 13.78 -4.33
C ILE A 584 9.66 13.12 -5.36
N VAL A 585 9.14 12.61 -6.47
CA VAL A 585 9.94 12.01 -7.54
C VAL A 585 10.84 13.05 -8.19
N GLY A 586 12.10 12.69 -8.46
CA GLY A 586 13.11 13.60 -9.00
C GLY A 586 13.84 14.45 -7.94
N ARG A 587 13.45 14.31 -6.67
CA ARG A 587 14.12 14.93 -5.51
C ARG A 587 15.15 13.97 -4.90
N SER A 588 15.66 14.29 -3.72
CA SER A 588 16.57 13.42 -2.98
C SER A 588 16.12 13.16 -1.56
N VAL A 589 16.49 12.00 -1.01
CA VAL A 589 16.44 11.74 0.44
C VAL A 589 17.83 11.96 1.02
N THR A 590 17.90 12.63 2.17
CA THR A 590 19.13 12.78 2.96
C THR A 590 18.94 12.14 4.33
N ILE A 591 19.89 11.29 4.72
CA ILE A 591 20.05 10.75 6.07
C ILE A 591 21.10 11.58 6.78
N HIS A 592 20.80 12.05 7.98
CA HIS A 592 21.69 12.85 8.82
C HIS A 592 22.51 11.97 9.77
N ALA A 593 23.47 12.57 10.47
CA ALA A 593 24.29 11.87 11.45
C ALA A 593 23.46 11.31 12.60
N LYS A 594 24.02 10.27 13.24
CA LYS A 594 23.46 9.60 14.42
C LYS A 594 23.19 10.59 15.56
N ASP A 595 22.40 10.16 16.54
CA ASP A 595 22.11 10.94 17.75
C ASP A 595 21.52 12.32 17.42
N SER A 596 20.75 12.42 16.33
CA SER A 596 20.15 13.66 15.82
C SER A 596 21.13 14.73 15.34
N GLY A 597 22.36 14.33 14.99
CA GLY A 597 23.38 15.23 14.46
C GLY A 597 22.94 15.93 13.18
N ALA A 598 23.33 17.19 12.99
CA ALA A 598 22.87 18.01 11.86
C ALA A 598 23.55 17.69 10.52
N SER A 599 24.78 17.15 10.55
CA SER A 599 25.54 16.83 9.33
C SER A 599 24.86 15.75 8.50
N ARG A 600 24.98 15.84 7.17
CA ARG A 600 24.42 14.87 6.21
C ARG A 600 25.36 13.67 6.09
N LEU A 601 24.86 12.48 6.37
CA LEU A 601 25.60 11.22 6.37
C LEU A 601 25.58 10.56 4.98
N ALA A 602 24.41 10.49 4.35
CA ALA A 602 24.17 9.87 3.05
C ALA A 602 22.99 10.54 2.34
N CYS A 603 22.97 10.48 1.02
CA CYS A 603 21.82 10.93 0.22
C CYS A 603 21.74 10.13 -1.08
N ALA A 604 20.54 10.07 -1.63
CA ALA A 604 20.27 9.46 -2.92
C ALA A 604 19.01 10.08 -3.55
N ASN A 605 18.92 10.00 -4.87
CA ASN A 605 17.77 10.49 -5.60
C ASN A 605 16.56 9.55 -5.47
N ILE A 606 15.37 10.12 -5.57
CA ILE A 606 14.10 9.42 -5.66
C ILE A 606 13.76 9.27 -7.14
N HIS A 607 13.78 8.03 -7.63
CA HIS A 607 13.44 7.70 -9.01
C HIS A 607 12.19 6.84 -9.07
N LEU A 608 11.49 6.84 -10.21
CA LEU A 608 10.43 5.87 -10.45
C LEU A 608 11.06 4.50 -10.69
N GLU A 609 10.54 3.47 -10.03
CA GLU A 609 10.90 2.10 -10.36
C GLU A 609 10.21 1.74 -11.68
N ASN A 610 11.00 1.36 -12.68
CA ASN A 610 10.48 0.93 -13.97
C ASN A 610 10.14 -0.57 -13.91
N ALA A 611 8.95 -0.93 -14.37
CA ALA A 611 8.59 -2.33 -14.55
C ALA A 611 9.57 -3.01 -15.51
N VAL A 612 10.03 -4.21 -15.14
CA VAL A 612 10.87 -5.03 -16.03
C VAL A 612 9.94 -5.80 -16.95
N LYS A 613 10.05 -5.52 -18.25
CA LYS A 613 9.31 -6.21 -19.31
C LYS A 613 10.29 -6.96 -20.18
N VAL A 614 10.06 -8.25 -20.36
CA VAL A 614 10.84 -9.11 -21.26
C VAL A 614 9.90 -9.93 -22.13
N ARG A 615 10.42 -10.43 -23.25
CA ARG A 615 9.65 -11.32 -24.12
C ARG A 615 10.52 -12.37 -24.79
N VAL A 616 9.86 -13.45 -25.22
CA VAL A 616 10.37 -14.39 -26.21
C VAL A 616 9.47 -14.28 -27.44
N SER A 617 10.01 -13.78 -28.55
CA SER A 617 9.28 -13.60 -29.82
C SER A 617 10.03 -14.15 -31.03
N THR A 618 11.19 -14.75 -30.82
CA THR A 618 12.03 -15.32 -31.87
C THR A 618 12.49 -16.68 -31.43
N TRP A 619 12.19 -17.68 -32.26
CA TRP A 619 12.42 -19.09 -32.00
C TRP A 619 13.42 -19.63 -33.01
N VAL A 620 14.39 -20.41 -32.53
CA VAL A 620 15.43 -21.06 -33.34
C VAL A 620 14.83 -21.89 -34.49
N THR A 621 13.77 -22.62 -34.19
CA THR A 621 13.02 -23.44 -35.16
C THR A 621 11.52 -23.20 -34.98
N SER A 622 10.79 -22.96 -36.06
CA SER A 622 9.33 -22.76 -36.04
C SER A 622 8.69 -23.63 -37.13
N PRO A 623 7.51 -24.25 -36.89
CA PRO A 623 6.68 -24.22 -35.67
C PRO A 623 7.13 -25.20 -34.56
N PRO A 624 6.66 -25.05 -33.30
CA PRO A 624 5.68 -24.07 -32.81
C PRO A 624 6.18 -22.64 -32.84
N ASP A 625 5.26 -21.68 -32.95
CA ASP A 625 5.56 -20.24 -32.96
C ASP A 625 4.67 -19.50 -31.95
N GLY A 626 5.07 -18.31 -31.51
CA GLY A 626 4.33 -17.58 -30.51
C GLY A 626 5.13 -16.52 -29.78
N GLU A 627 4.45 -15.85 -28.85
CA GLU A 627 5.06 -14.86 -27.96
C GLU A 627 4.86 -15.28 -26.50
N VAL A 628 5.92 -15.16 -25.70
CA VAL A 628 5.83 -15.19 -24.24
C VAL A 628 6.24 -13.83 -23.73
N ALA A 629 5.29 -13.01 -23.29
CA ALA A 629 5.56 -11.72 -22.67
C ALA A 629 5.55 -11.87 -21.15
N ILE A 630 6.57 -11.34 -20.47
CA ILE A 630 6.75 -11.45 -19.03
C ILE A 630 6.97 -10.05 -18.45
N GLU A 631 6.23 -9.70 -17.42
CA GLU A 631 6.33 -8.40 -16.76
C GLU A 631 6.30 -8.54 -15.24
N GLN A 632 7.14 -7.76 -14.57
CA GLN A 632 7.09 -7.58 -13.13
C GLN A 632 7.25 -6.10 -12.81
N SER A 633 6.29 -5.55 -12.05
CA SER A 633 6.32 -4.14 -11.65
C SER A 633 7.44 -3.84 -10.67
N THR A 634 7.59 -4.67 -9.63
CA THR A 634 8.65 -4.57 -8.62
C THR A 634 8.99 -5.94 -8.04
N LEU A 635 10.09 -6.07 -7.30
CA LEU A 635 10.45 -7.30 -6.57
C LEU A 635 9.43 -7.77 -5.51
N PHE A 636 8.45 -6.93 -5.16
CA PHE A 636 7.38 -7.26 -4.20
C PHE A 636 6.08 -7.68 -4.89
N ASP A 637 6.03 -7.57 -6.21
CA ASP A 637 4.86 -7.90 -7.01
C ASP A 637 5.09 -9.24 -7.73
N PRO A 638 4.02 -10.02 -7.99
CA PRO A 638 4.14 -11.24 -8.76
C PRO A 638 4.60 -10.94 -10.19
N THR A 639 5.29 -11.90 -10.79
CA THR A 639 5.60 -11.86 -12.21
C THR A 639 4.39 -12.33 -12.99
N ILE A 640 3.95 -11.53 -13.97
CA ILE A 640 2.84 -11.84 -14.86
C ILE A 640 3.40 -12.36 -16.18
N LEU A 641 2.96 -13.55 -16.61
CA LEU A 641 3.33 -14.16 -17.89
C LEU A 641 2.11 -14.21 -18.79
N SER A 642 2.19 -13.62 -19.98
CA SER A 642 1.24 -13.80 -21.07
C SER A 642 1.86 -14.73 -22.10
N VAL A 643 1.37 -15.96 -22.17
CA VAL A 643 1.85 -17.02 -23.06
C VAL A 643 0.87 -17.16 -24.22
N GLY A 644 1.37 -17.08 -25.46
CA GLY A 644 0.60 -17.33 -26.67
C GLY A 644 1.38 -18.21 -27.63
N PHE A 645 0.99 -19.48 -27.77
CA PHE A 645 1.59 -20.44 -28.69
C PHE A 645 0.60 -20.90 -29.76
N THR A 646 1.12 -21.12 -30.96
CA THR A 646 0.40 -21.68 -32.11
C THR A 646 1.23 -22.74 -32.82
N GLY A 647 0.57 -23.62 -33.58
CA GLY A 647 1.28 -24.66 -34.33
C GLY A 647 1.93 -25.72 -33.44
N LEU A 648 1.40 -25.94 -32.22
CA LEU A 648 1.88 -26.97 -31.29
C LEU A 648 1.68 -28.39 -31.85
N ALA A 649 0.77 -28.57 -32.81
CA ALA A 649 0.49 -29.81 -33.53
C ALA A 649 0.20 -31.04 -32.64
N GLN A 650 -0.15 -30.84 -31.36
CA GLN A 650 -0.26 -31.89 -30.33
C GLN A 650 1.07 -32.62 -30.04
N GLU A 651 2.18 -32.12 -30.58
CA GLU A 651 3.51 -32.72 -30.44
C GLU A 651 4.30 -32.14 -29.26
N ILE A 652 3.85 -31.02 -28.69
CA ILE A 652 4.47 -30.36 -27.54
C ILE A 652 3.72 -30.72 -26.25
N SER A 653 4.48 -31.04 -25.20
CA SER A 653 3.92 -31.32 -23.87
C SER A 653 4.22 -30.22 -22.86
N SER A 654 5.40 -29.60 -22.92
CA SER A 654 5.86 -28.65 -21.91
C SER A 654 6.79 -27.58 -22.46
N TYR A 655 6.98 -26.56 -21.64
CA TYR A 655 7.84 -25.40 -21.85
C TYR A 655 8.46 -24.97 -20.52
N HIS A 656 9.75 -24.64 -20.54
CA HIS A 656 10.54 -24.31 -19.34
C HIS A 656 11.54 -23.18 -19.61
N VAL A 657 11.90 -22.43 -18.57
CA VAL A 657 13.08 -21.56 -18.59
C VAL A 657 14.32 -22.40 -18.32
N HIS A 658 15.31 -22.27 -19.20
CA HIS A 658 16.59 -22.97 -19.10
C HIS A 658 17.69 -22.08 -18.53
N GLU A 659 18.82 -22.67 -18.15
CA GLU A 659 19.90 -21.95 -17.46
C GLU A 659 20.56 -20.87 -18.32
N PHE A 660 20.83 -21.14 -19.60
CA PHE A 660 21.64 -20.24 -20.43
C PHE A 660 20.85 -19.67 -21.62
N SER A 661 21.39 -18.57 -22.16
CA SER A 661 20.94 -17.99 -23.42
C SER A 661 21.43 -18.84 -24.61
N ILE A 662 20.79 -18.65 -25.76
CA ILE A 662 21.16 -19.24 -27.05
C ILE A 662 22.27 -18.38 -27.67
N ASN A 663 23.43 -18.98 -27.91
CA ASN A 663 24.66 -18.29 -28.33
C ASN A 663 25.04 -18.45 -29.82
N GLY A 664 24.07 -18.73 -30.70
CA GLY A 664 24.21 -18.57 -32.16
C GLY A 664 25.08 -19.58 -32.92
N ASP A 665 25.50 -20.68 -32.29
CA ASP A 665 26.15 -21.80 -32.98
C ASP A 665 25.11 -22.74 -33.62
N GLU A 666 24.94 -22.61 -34.94
CA GLU A 666 23.84 -23.18 -35.76
C GLU A 666 23.70 -24.72 -35.73
N GLU A 667 24.71 -25.51 -35.30
CA GLU A 667 24.64 -26.98 -35.33
C GLU A 667 24.03 -27.64 -34.06
N VAL A 668 23.89 -26.90 -32.95
CA VAL A 668 23.61 -27.47 -31.60
C VAL A 668 22.56 -26.67 -30.80
N GLU A 669 21.85 -25.77 -31.48
CA GLU A 669 20.88 -24.84 -30.88
C GLU A 669 19.79 -25.57 -30.08
N CYS A 670 19.45 -25.03 -28.91
CA CYS A 670 18.54 -25.60 -27.90
C CYS A 670 19.02 -26.87 -27.17
N SER A 671 20.15 -27.50 -27.54
CA SER A 671 20.61 -28.73 -26.87
C SER A 671 20.99 -28.52 -25.39
N GLY A 672 21.14 -29.63 -24.64
CA GLY A 672 21.61 -29.60 -23.25
C GLY A 672 22.98 -28.93 -23.07
N ALA A 673 23.86 -29.06 -24.06
CA ALA A 673 25.17 -28.42 -24.04
C ALA A 673 25.09 -26.90 -24.31
N SER A 674 24.04 -26.45 -25.02
CA SER A 674 23.86 -25.04 -25.39
C SER A 674 23.15 -24.26 -24.29
N VAL A 675 21.94 -24.67 -23.91
CA VAL A 675 21.09 -23.88 -22.98
C VAL A 675 21.06 -24.44 -21.55
N GLY A 676 21.78 -25.52 -21.27
CA GLY A 676 21.82 -26.15 -19.94
C GLY A 676 20.53 -26.87 -19.58
N GLY A 677 20.35 -27.18 -18.29
CA GLY A 677 19.14 -27.78 -17.73
C GLY A 677 18.03 -26.75 -17.51
N HIS A 678 16.98 -27.16 -16.80
CA HIS A 678 15.97 -26.22 -16.30
C HIS A 678 16.62 -25.30 -15.26
N PHE A 679 16.22 -24.03 -15.23
CA PHE A 679 16.76 -23.11 -14.25
C PHE A 679 16.23 -23.46 -12.83
N ASN A 680 17.12 -24.05 -12.00
CA ASN A 680 16.78 -24.57 -10.68
C ASN A 680 17.79 -24.12 -9.60
N PRO A 681 17.87 -22.81 -9.28
CA PRO A 681 18.86 -22.29 -8.33
C PRO A 681 18.58 -22.68 -6.87
N PHE A 682 17.38 -23.21 -6.58
CA PHE A 682 16.98 -23.65 -5.25
C PHE A 682 17.01 -25.18 -5.10
N GLN A 683 17.60 -25.89 -6.07
CA GLN A 683 17.83 -27.33 -6.03
C GLN A 683 16.56 -28.14 -5.72
N VAL A 684 15.41 -27.72 -6.26
CA VAL A 684 14.14 -28.42 -6.10
C VAL A 684 14.23 -29.78 -6.80
N SER A 685 14.19 -30.87 -6.01
CA SER A 685 14.30 -32.24 -6.53
C SER A 685 13.02 -33.05 -6.43
N THR A 686 12.05 -32.57 -5.64
CA THR A 686 10.76 -33.22 -5.42
C THR A 686 9.67 -32.18 -5.58
N PHE A 687 8.75 -32.42 -6.50
CA PHE A 687 7.66 -31.52 -6.82
C PHE A 687 6.36 -32.30 -7.01
N PRO A 688 5.20 -31.70 -6.72
CA PRO A 688 3.90 -32.34 -6.90
C PRO A 688 3.54 -32.44 -8.40
N ALA A 689 2.38 -33.05 -8.68
CA ALA A 689 1.89 -33.18 -10.06
C ALA A 689 1.70 -31.80 -10.72
N ALA A 690 1.88 -31.70 -12.04
CA ALA A 690 1.80 -30.43 -12.75
C ALA A 690 0.46 -29.71 -12.50
N GLY A 691 0.53 -28.41 -12.21
CA GLY A 691 -0.61 -27.52 -11.92
C GLY A 691 -1.23 -27.69 -10.53
N THR A 692 -0.71 -28.59 -9.68
CA THR A 692 -1.34 -28.89 -8.39
C THR A 692 -0.68 -28.19 -7.20
N GLY A 693 0.65 -28.04 -7.20
CA GLY A 693 1.41 -27.42 -6.12
C GLY A 693 1.50 -25.91 -6.21
N THR A 694 2.11 -25.30 -5.22
CA THR A 694 2.44 -23.88 -5.19
C THR A 694 3.70 -23.57 -6.00
N THR A 695 3.87 -22.33 -6.50
CA THR A 695 4.97 -21.99 -7.41
C THR A 695 6.38 -22.13 -6.80
N ASP A 696 6.50 -22.17 -5.48
CA ASP A 696 7.74 -22.42 -4.75
C ASP A 696 8.13 -23.90 -4.64
N GLU A 697 7.20 -24.83 -4.90
CA GLU A 697 7.44 -26.28 -4.87
C GLU A 697 8.05 -26.83 -6.15
N TYR A 698 8.22 -26.00 -7.19
CA TYR A 698 8.80 -26.37 -8.48
C TYR A 698 10.12 -25.63 -8.72
N GLU A 699 10.93 -26.14 -9.65
CA GLU A 699 12.08 -25.41 -10.18
C GLU A 699 11.64 -24.03 -10.68
N ILE A 700 12.44 -22.97 -10.51
CA ILE A 700 12.07 -21.62 -11.00
C ILE A 700 11.65 -21.68 -12.46
N GLY A 701 12.41 -22.42 -13.27
CA GLY A 701 12.15 -22.56 -14.71
C GLY A 701 11.07 -23.56 -15.10
N ASP A 702 10.49 -24.34 -14.19
CA ASP A 702 9.49 -25.36 -14.54
C ASP A 702 8.07 -24.76 -14.68
N LEU A 703 7.85 -23.98 -15.75
CA LEU A 703 6.58 -23.30 -16.00
C LEU A 703 5.42 -24.29 -16.23
N SER A 704 5.68 -25.39 -16.94
CA SER A 704 4.66 -26.43 -17.17
C SER A 704 4.35 -27.25 -15.92
N GLY A 705 5.31 -27.47 -15.02
CA GLY A 705 5.06 -28.04 -13.70
C GLY A 705 4.17 -27.11 -12.86
N LYS A 706 4.46 -25.81 -12.83
CA LYS A 706 3.69 -24.82 -12.07
C LYS A 706 2.26 -24.63 -12.59
N PHE A 707 2.09 -24.47 -13.90
CA PHE A 707 0.83 -24.00 -14.51
C PHE A 707 0.12 -25.05 -15.37
N GLY A 708 0.68 -26.25 -15.48
CA GLY A 708 0.22 -27.29 -16.39
C GLY A 708 0.89 -27.20 -17.77
N GLY A 709 1.09 -28.36 -18.39
CA GLY A 709 1.65 -28.47 -19.73
C GLY A 709 0.66 -28.13 -20.86
N VAL A 710 1.15 -28.15 -22.09
CA VAL A 710 0.40 -27.83 -23.32
C VAL A 710 0.08 -29.06 -24.18
N THR A 711 0.10 -30.25 -23.56
CA THR A 711 -0.13 -31.54 -24.22
C THR A 711 -1.48 -31.59 -24.93
N ASN A 712 -1.51 -32.17 -26.14
CA ASN A 712 -2.70 -32.32 -26.98
C ASN A 712 -3.34 -31.00 -27.45
N LEU A 713 -2.62 -29.88 -27.37
CA LEU A 713 -3.08 -28.59 -27.88
C LEU A 713 -2.46 -28.29 -29.24
N ASN A 714 -3.17 -27.47 -30.03
CA ASN A 714 -2.60 -26.86 -31.24
C ASN A 714 -2.30 -25.36 -31.04
N THR A 715 -3.08 -24.72 -30.15
CA THR A 715 -2.91 -23.33 -29.71
C THR A 715 -3.05 -23.27 -28.20
N TYR A 716 -2.34 -22.36 -27.55
CA TYR A 716 -2.40 -22.14 -26.11
C TYR A 716 -2.24 -20.66 -25.81
N ASP A 717 -3.22 -20.07 -25.13
CA ASP A 717 -3.23 -18.68 -24.73
C ASP A 717 -3.58 -18.60 -23.24
N ALA A 718 -2.69 -18.03 -22.43
CA ALA A 718 -2.90 -17.91 -20.98
C ALA A 718 -2.20 -16.67 -20.41
N THR A 719 -2.82 -16.10 -19.38
CA THR A 719 -2.17 -15.13 -18.48
C THR A 719 -2.01 -15.78 -17.11
N LEU A 720 -0.77 -15.87 -16.65
CA LEU A 720 -0.34 -16.60 -15.46
C LEU A 720 0.36 -15.63 -14.48
N SER A 721 0.37 -15.97 -13.20
CA SER A 721 1.00 -15.18 -12.13
C SER A 721 1.91 -16.07 -11.30
N ASP A 722 3.15 -15.65 -11.07
CA ASP A 722 4.18 -16.43 -10.38
C ASP A 722 4.90 -15.56 -9.33
N PHE A 723 4.87 -15.98 -8.07
CA PHE A 723 5.60 -15.30 -6.98
C PHE A 723 7.05 -15.77 -6.84
N ASN A 724 7.45 -16.78 -7.59
CA ASN A 724 8.76 -17.44 -7.58
C ASN A 724 9.41 -17.50 -8.98
N LEU A 725 9.13 -16.51 -9.84
CA LEU A 725 9.78 -16.33 -11.15
C LEU A 725 10.33 -14.90 -11.30
N PRO A 726 11.40 -14.55 -10.58
CA PRO A 726 11.93 -13.18 -10.58
C PRO A 726 12.51 -12.80 -11.96
N VAL A 727 12.24 -11.57 -12.40
CA VAL A 727 12.88 -10.95 -13.58
C VAL A 727 13.93 -9.90 -13.21
N SER A 728 14.24 -9.78 -11.92
CA SER A 728 15.28 -8.90 -11.40
C SER A 728 15.99 -9.56 -10.22
N GLY A 729 17.15 -9.01 -9.83
CA GLY A 729 17.98 -9.56 -8.77
C GLY A 729 18.78 -10.82 -9.18
N PRO A 730 19.45 -11.46 -8.21
CA PRO A 730 20.43 -12.53 -8.48
C PRO A 730 19.87 -13.78 -9.15
N GLN A 731 18.57 -14.06 -8.97
CA GLN A 731 17.91 -15.24 -9.55
C GLN A 731 17.08 -14.90 -10.79
N SER A 732 17.33 -13.75 -11.43
CA SER A 732 16.56 -13.31 -12.59
C SER A 732 16.58 -14.34 -13.74
N ILE A 733 15.43 -14.47 -14.40
CA ILE A 733 15.30 -15.23 -15.65
C ILE A 733 15.65 -14.42 -16.92
N VAL A 734 15.88 -13.11 -16.78
CA VAL A 734 16.21 -12.24 -17.91
C VAL A 734 17.56 -12.64 -18.51
N GLY A 735 17.62 -12.73 -19.84
CA GLY A 735 18.81 -13.18 -20.56
C GLY A 735 19.00 -14.70 -20.60
N ARG A 736 18.06 -15.48 -20.06
CA ARG A 736 18.01 -16.94 -20.25
C ARG A 736 17.20 -17.30 -21.49
N SER A 737 16.84 -18.57 -21.66
CA SER A 737 16.01 -19.05 -22.77
C SER A 737 14.77 -19.81 -22.28
N ILE A 738 13.72 -19.82 -23.11
CA ILE A 738 12.58 -20.73 -22.97
C ILE A 738 12.74 -21.84 -23.99
N VAL A 739 12.48 -23.09 -23.58
CA VAL A 739 12.56 -24.29 -24.44
C VAL A 739 11.23 -25.02 -24.43
N LEU A 740 10.76 -25.47 -25.60
CA LEU A 740 9.58 -26.32 -25.75
C LEU A 740 10.00 -27.78 -25.96
N HIS A 741 9.27 -28.71 -25.34
CA HIS A 741 9.59 -30.14 -25.31
C HIS A 741 8.51 -31.01 -25.95
N LYS A 742 8.94 -32.11 -26.60
CA LYS A 742 8.05 -33.06 -27.25
C LYS A 742 7.28 -33.92 -26.24
N THR A 743 6.04 -34.22 -26.60
CA THR A 743 5.19 -35.20 -25.92
C THR A 743 5.77 -36.61 -25.98
N THR A 744 6.44 -36.99 -27.07
CA THR A 744 6.84 -38.38 -27.33
C THR A 744 7.98 -38.89 -26.46
N ASP A 745 8.98 -38.05 -26.23
CA ASP A 745 10.25 -38.42 -25.60
C ASP A 745 10.87 -37.31 -24.73
N GLY A 746 10.20 -36.17 -24.58
CA GLY A 746 10.71 -35.01 -23.85
C GLY A 746 11.87 -34.28 -24.54
N SER A 747 12.20 -34.65 -25.79
CA SER A 747 13.26 -33.97 -26.54
C SER A 747 12.90 -32.51 -26.80
N ARG A 748 13.91 -31.66 -26.89
CA ARG A 748 13.77 -30.23 -27.11
C ARG A 748 13.42 -29.97 -28.57
N VAL A 749 12.41 -29.15 -28.83
CA VAL A 749 11.90 -28.86 -30.18
C VAL A 749 12.46 -27.56 -30.71
N THR A 750 12.26 -26.51 -29.92
CA THR A 750 12.64 -25.14 -30.25
C THR A 750 12.90 -24.38 -28.95
N CYS A 751 13.60 -23.27 -29.07
CA CYS A 751 13.93 -22.39 -27.97
C CYS A 751 14.05 -20.94 -28.45
N GLY A 752 13.88 -20.00 -27.51
CA GLY A 752 14.04 -18.58 -27.75
C GLY A 752 14.60 -17.85 -26.53
N ASN A 753 15.36 -16.79 -26.74
CA ASN A 753 15.95 -15.99 -25.67
C ASN A 753 14.90 -15.07 -25.03
N ILE A 754 15.03 -14.88 -23.71
CA ILE A 754 14.23 -13.94 -22.91
C ILE A 754 14.89 -12.57 -23.01
N GLU A 755 14.35 -11.75 -23.90
CA GLU A 755 14.94 -10.45 -24.28
C GLU A 755 14.22 -9.27 -23.64
N ASN A 756 14.96 -8.21 -23.35
CA ASN A 756 14.39 -6.98 -22.80
C ASN A 756 13.45 -6.29 -23.80
N VAL A 757 12.27 -5.90 -23.33
CA VAL A 757 11.38 -4.97 -24.02
C VAL A 757 11.68 -3.57 -23.49
N LEU A 758 12.50 -2.82 -24.23
CA LEU A 758 12.97 -1.51 -23.80
C LEU A 758 11.85 -0.46 -23.85
N PRO A 759 11.59 0.28 -22.76
CA PRO A 759 10.72 1.44 -22.80
C PRO A 759 11.26 2.52 -23.76
N SER A 760 10.37 3.37 -24.26
CA SER A 760 10.75 4.46 -25.18
C SER A 760 11.88 5.33 -24.61
N GLY A 761 12.91 5.58 -25.41
CA GLY A 761 14.08 6.36 -25.02
C GLY A 761 15.09 5.61 -24.13
N SER A 762 14.82 4.38 -23.73
CA SER A 762 15.78 3.53 -22.99
C SER A 762 16.75 2.85 -23.96
N GLN A 763 17.92 2.46 -23.44
CA GLN A 763 18.98 1.82 -24.20
C GLN A 763 19.50 0.59 -23.47
N LEU A 764 19.82 -0.47 -24.21
CA LEU A 764 20.60 -1.59 -23.68
C LEU A 764 22.09 -1.27 -23.89
N ILE A 765 22.83 -1.19 -22.79
CA ILE A 765 24.28 -1.04 -22.80
C ILE A 765 24.88 -2.45 -22.70
N THR A 766 25.79 -2.79 -23.61
CA THR A 766 26.53 -4.05 -23.58
C THR A 766 28.03 -3.77 -23.51
N ALA A 767 28.73 -4.47 -22.63
CA ALA A 767 30.19 -4.46 -22.53
C ALA A 767 30.72 -5.90 -22.55
N THR A 768 31.86 -6.13 -23.20
CA THR A 768 32.43 -7.47 -23.35
C THR A 768 33.89 -7.47 -22.93
N ALA A 769 34.25 -8.35 -22.00
CA ALA A 769 35.62 -8.72 -21.72
C ALA A 769 35.98 -9.97 -22.52
N LYS A 770 36.96 -9.88 -23.42
CA LYS A 770 37.44 -11.02 -24.23
C LYS A 770 38.71 -11.59 -23.63
N PHE A 771 38.82 -12.92 -23.68
CA PHE A 771 39.94 -13.66 -23.14
C PHE A 771 40.64 -14.38 -24.30
N GLU A 772 41.96 -14.17 -24.41
CA GLU A 772 42.81 -14.75 -25.44
C GLU A 772 44.10 -15.26 -24.76
N GLY A 773 44.08 -16.50 -24.26
CA GLY A 773 45.21 -17.05 -23.50
C GLY A 773 44.97 -18.47 -23.01
N THR A 774 45.31 -18.75 -21.75
CA THR A 774 45.04 -20.05 -21.12
C THR A 774 43.55 -20.37 -21.10
N VAL A 775 42.74 -19.33 -20.90
CA VAL A 775 41.29 -19.35 -21.05
C VAL A 775 40.97 -18.50 -22.28
N GLU A 776 40.05 -18.96 -23.10
CA GLU A 776 39.50 -18.24 -24.24
C GLU A 776 37.98 -18.05 -24.10
N GLY A 777 37.43 -17.10 -24.85
CA GLY A 777 36.01 -16.77 -24.83
C GLY A 777 35.73 -15.34 -24.36
N LYS A 778 34.56 -15.12 -23.77
CA LYS A 778 34.11 -13.80 -23.34
C LYS A 778 33.29 -13.82 -22.05
N ILE A 779 33.31 -12.71 -21.33
CA ILE A 779 32.29 -12.35 -20.35
C ILE A 779 31.56 -11.14 -20.91
N GLU A 780 30.24 -11.23 -21.03
CA GLU A 780 29.37 -10.18 -21.54
C GLU A 780 28.51 -9.61 -20.41
N PHE A 781 28.50 -8.29 -20.29
CA PHE A 781 27.70 -7.54 -19.35
C PHE A 781 26.64 -6.80 -20.16
N SER A 782 25.38 -6.88 -19.76
CA SER A 782 24.32 -6.06 -20.36
C SER A 782 23.47 -5.40 -19.28
N GLN A 783 23.07 -4.15 -19.51
CA GLN A 783 22.29 -3.37 -18.55
C GLN A 783 21.37 -2.39 -19.28
N VAL A 784 20.12 -2.31 -18.83
CA VAL A 784 19.19 -1.30 -19.33
C VAL A 784 19.50 0.04 -18.67
N LYS A 785 19.69 1.08 -19.49
CA LYS A 785 19.68 2.48 -19.09
C LYS A 785 18.36 3.10 -19.50
N TYR A 786 17.56 3.50 -18.53
CA TYR A 786 16.26 4.12 -18.78
C TYR A 786 16.41 5.56 -19.26
N SER A 787 15.35 6.11 -19.85
CA SER A 787 15.34 7.46 -20.42
C SER A 787 15.56 8.57 -19.37
N ASP A 788 15.25 8.30 -18.10
CA ASP A 788 15.52 9.18 -16.96
C ASP A 788 16.96 9.07 -16.42
N GLY A 789 17.79 8.22 -17.02
CA GLY A 789 19.19 7.98 -16.66
C GLY A 789 19.39 6.92 -15.57
N THR A 790 18.33 6.36 -15.00
CA THR A 790 18.45 5.25 -14.06
C THR A 790 18.94 3.98 -14.74
N LEU A 791 19.55 3.08 -13.96
CA LEU A 791 20.13 1.83 -14.44
C LEU A 791 19.38 0.64 -13.85
N GLY A 792 19.02 -0.32 -14.69
CA GLY A 792 18.47 -1.61 -14.28
C GLY A 792 19.54 -2.57 -13.76
N ASN A 793 19.16 -3.83 -13.52
CA ASN A 793 20.12 -4.87 -13.17
C ASN A 793 21.15 -5.09 -14.29
N THR A 794 22.38 -5.40 -13.91
CA THR A 794 23.40 -5.90 -14.84
C THR A 794 23.24 -7.41 -14.99
N ASN A 795 22.93 -7.86 -16.21
CA ASN A 795 23.03 -9.26 -16.58
C ASN A 795 24.48 -9.58 -16.96
N ILE A 796 24.98 -10.73 -16.51
CA ILE A 796 26.38 -11.15 -16.71
C ILE A 796 26.37 -12.56 -17.28
N GLU A 797 26.79 -12.69 -18.53
CA GLU A 797 26.92 -13.96 -19.22
C GLU A 797 28.39 -14.34 -19.35
N VAL A 798 28.74 -15.54 -18.90
CA VAL A 798 30.13 -16.04 -18.88
C VAL A 798 30.24 -17.20 -19.85
N LEU A 799 31.03 -17.01 -20.91
CA LEU A 799 31.32 -18.00 -21.94
C LEU A 799 32.83 -18.17 -22.01
N LEU A 800 33.38 -19.05 -21.17
CA LEU A 800 34.82 -19.27 -21.07
C LEU A 800 35.15 -20.76 -21.16
N GLU A 801 36.22 -21.07 -21.89
CA GLU A 801 36.77 -22.42 -22.01
C GLU A 801 38.31 -22.41 -21.94
N TYR A 802 38.92 -23.55 -21.68
CA TYR A 802 40.39 -23.66 -21.74
C TYR A 802 40.83 -23.88 -23.19
N ALA A 803 41.73 -23.04 -23.69
CA ALA A 803 42.18 -23.07 -25.09
C ALA A 803 42.82 -24.39 -25.55
N VAL A 804 43.24 -25.25 -24.62
CA VAL A 804 43.91 -26.53 -24.91
C VAL A 804 43.33 -27.72 -24.12
N SER A 805 42.21 -27.54 -23.42
CA SER A 805 41.62 -28.60 -22.58
C SER A 805 40.11 -28.55 -22.57
N SER A 806 39.47 -29.71 -22.68
CA SER A 806 38.02 -29.85 -22.49
C SER A 806 37.63 -30.05 -21.01
N ASN A 807 38.57 -29.90 -20.07
CA ASN A 807 38.28 -30.10 -18.65
C ASN A 807 37.48 -28.91 -18.10
N GLN A 808 36.30 -29.19 -17.57
CA GLN A 808 35.56 -28.22 -16.79
C GLN A 808 36.15 -28.13 -15.37
N THR A 809 36.34 -26.92 -14.88
CA THR A 809 36.75 -26.64 -13.50
C THR A 809 35.83 -25.59 -12.91
N THR A 810 35.61 -25.62 -11.58
CA THR A 810 34.66 -24.75 -10.89
C THR A 810 35.33 -24.03 -9.73
N GLY A 811 34.68 -22.97 -9.21
CA GLY A 811 35.18 -22.21 -8.05
C GLY A 811 36.25 -21.15 -8.40
N HIS A 812 36.29 -20.70 -9.65
CA HIS A 812 37.16 -19.59 -10.06
C HIS A 812 36.65 -18.26 -9.51
N ASN A 813 37.53 -17.51 -8.88
CA ASN A 813 37.26 -16.12 -8.52
C ASN A 813 37.50 -15.23 -9.73
N TRP A 814 36.62 -14.25 -9.94
CA TRP A 814 36.79 -13.22 -10.94
C TRP A 814 36.47 -11.86 -10.33
N HIS A 815 37.15 -10.84 -10.82
CA HIS A 815 37.05 -9.47 -10.32
C HIS A 815 37.15 -8.49 -11.49
N VAL A 816 36.47 -7.36 -11.37
CA VAL A 816 36.72 -6.19 -12.22
C VAL A 816 37.87 -5.41 -11.57
N HIS A 817 38.83 -4.96 -12.38
CA HIS A 817 40.01 -4.21 -11.91
C HIS A 817 39.94 -2.75 -12.38
N VAL A 818 40.69 -1.88 -11.71
CA VAL A 818 40.62 -0.42 -11.91
C VAL A 818 41.11 0.01 -13.31
N TYR A 819 42.19 -0.59 -13.80
CA TYR A 819 42.79 -0.23 -15.07
C TYR A 819 42.49 -1.26 -16.15
N GLN A 820 42.22 -0.76 -17.36
CA GLN A 820 42.12 -1.58 -18.56
C GLN A 820 43.48 -2.19 -18.90
N GLN A 821 43.48 -3.40 -19.45
CA GLN A 821 44.70 -4.02 -19.98
C GLN A 821 45.15 -3.28 -21.26
N GLU A 822 46.40 -2.82 -21.29
CA GLU A 822 46.99 -2.18 -22.48
C GLU A 822 47.40 -3.23 -23.53
N ASP A 823 47.21 -2.90 -24.80
CA ASP A 823 47.58 -3.78 -25.93
C ASP A 823 49.09 -4.12 -25.90
N GLY A 824 49.42 -5.41 -25.84
CA GLY A 824 50.79 -5.91 -25.92
C GLY A 824 51.50 -6.22 -24.59
N GLU A 825 50.82 -6.05 -23.44
CA GLU A 825 51.36 -6.48 -22.15
C GLU A 825 51.17 -7.99 -21.87
N SER A 826 52.05 -8.55 -21.03
CA SER A 826 52.14 -9.99 -20.76
C SER A 826 50.83 -10.60 -20.23
N SER A 827 50.63 -11.89 -20.47
CA SER A 827 49.49 -12.73 -20.02
C SER A 827 49.30 -12.85 -18.49
N THR A 828 49.94 -11.99 -17.69
CA THR A 828 49.90 -12.02 -16.22
C THR A 828 48.99 -10.95 -15.61
N CYS A 829 48.37 -10.06 -16.41
CA CYS A 829 47.44 -9.00 -15.97
C CYS A 829 47.97 -8.14 -14.80
N THR A 830 49.29 -7.95 -14.70
CA THR A 830 49.96 -7.34 -13.54
C THR A 830 49.80 -5.82 -13.45
N SER A 831 49.36 -5.16 -14.53
CA SER A 831 49.16 -3.71 -14.65
C SER A 831 47.74 -3.24 -14.34
N ASN A 832 46.77 -4.16 -14.21
CA ASN A 832 45.35 -3.83 -14.08
C ASN A 832 45.00 -3.15 -12.75
N GLY A 833 45.95 -3.04 -11.81
CA GLY A 833 45.75 -2.43 -10.50
C GLY A 833 44.95 -3.32 -9.53
N GLY A 834 44.39 -2.71 -8.48
CA GLY A 834 43.57 -3.41 -7.49
C GLY A 834 42.17 -3.74 -8.01
N HIS A 835 41.38 -4.42 -7.18
CA HIS A 835 39.96 -4.63 -7.44
C HIS A 835 39.25 -3.28 -7.60
N TYR A 836 38.44 -3.15 -8.64
CA TYR A 836 37.58 -2.00 -8.81
C TYR A 836 36.58 -1.96 -7.65
N ASN A 837 36.72 -0.92 -6.82
CA ASN A 837 35.77 -0.61 -5.78
C ASN A 837 35.15 0.75 -6.11
N PRO A 838 33.91 0.80 -6.60
CA PRO A 838 33.26 2.07 -6.96
C PRO A 838 33.09 3.02 -5.76
N PHE A 839 33.27 2.52 -4.53
CA PHE A 839 33.07 3.29 -3.29
C PHE A 839 34.36 3.89 -2.70
N LEU A 840 35.54 3.56 -3.25
CA LEU A 840 36.85 4.02 -2.74
C LEU A 840 37.63 4.90 -3.73
N VAL A 841 37.06 5.21 -4.90
CA VAL A 841 37.77 6.02 -5.90
C VAL A 841 37.76 7.49 -5.49
N ALA A 842 38.86 7.91 -4.86
CA ALA A 842 39.21 9.31 -4.75
C ALA A 842 39.46 9.88 -6.16
N ILE A 843 38.56 10.76 -6.60
CA ILE A 843 38.82 11.87 -7.55
C ILE A 843 39.51 11.43 -8.88
N ASP A 844 38.73 11.09 -9.90
CA ASP A 844 38.76 11.80 -11.19
C ASP A 844 37.53 11.44 -12.03
N VAL A 845 36.57 12.35 -12.15
CA VAL A 845 35.29 12.12 -12.87
C VAL A 845 35.44 12.34 -14.38
N SER A 846 36.67 12.52 -14.90
CA SER A 846 36.90 12.84 -16.31
C SER A 846 37.20 11.65 -17.24
N THR A 847 37.24 10.40 -16.76
CA THR A 847 37.68 9.26 -17.58
C THR A 847 36.65 8.17 -17.83
N PHE A 848 35.44 8.25 -17.28
CA PHE A 848 34.35 7.34 -17.65
C PHE A 848 33.39 8.03 -18.62
N ILE A 849 33.78 8.08 -19.89
CA ILE A 849 32.83 8.24 -21.00
C ILE A 849 32.38 6.82 -21.34
N PHE A 850 31.08 6.54 -21.14
CA PHE A 850 30.41 5.35 -21.70
C PHE A 850 30.43 5.38 -23.22
#